data_AF-A0ABD3MIL4-F1
#
_entry.id   AF-A0ABD3MIL4-F1
#
_cell.length_a   1.000
_cell.length_b   1.000
_cell.length_c   1.000
_cell.angle_alpha   90.00
_cell.angle_beta   90.00
_cell.angle_gamma   90.00
#
_symmetry.space_group_name_H-M   'P 1'
#
loop_
_entity.id
_entity.type
_entity.pdbx_description
1 polymer ?
#
loop_
_entity_poly.entity_id
_entity_poly.type
_entity_poly.pdbx_seq_one_letter_code
_entity_poly.pdbx_strand_id
1 'polypeptide(L)'
;RFDEAVDLFLASVETSPSTISVDHDYDDHDEATGARAGPRLTSLVSSLAYSSSSSHLVTTTTTTTTTTRTDDDDDGGPRLGIATTGRRHPAAASPSAPSSSPSPPLLLPSDATSSALARAYRELAFQTLADQVRDSVRSHPGNGWMFESPSHPSSEDDDDGGQRALSSSSSPPPLTPLRWSEVLLPYDVVSSSSSSSPSSSGGAGPTLVERTPVRMDLSHSCWSDIFFLAMDRPDMARVVNLSVDLAVSPRRGKGKREGGGGNDDDDDVVPVPPIECRLRLTASDPGTIRLTSVDLGSTVLLTRVSQVFDYGSDHLGLLRAGLVASGIVPLGLEGSRRGRRRAEDCDDDDDLMIKDLLSAMMPCPSSSLSSSGVCTYGLEIITNVRDIPKGSRLAVSTNLLGSMIAIGMRATGQTSSLVGPLLEGERRLVAARAILGEWLGGSGGGWQDSGGMWPGLKLICGVRSSGGDPEYGVSRGRLLPHHRLLTEEDAPESLLRELGRSLVLIHGGMAQNVGPILEMVTEKYLLREEKEWHARHRSVEIMDELLMAFRRSDVKTIASLVTENFLGPIRSIIPFASNVYTETLIRRMQERFGENFWGFLMCGGMSGGGMGFFFDPNVKEEAHAVLESVMLQTKKELEHCLPFAMDPVCFKYSVNEIGTVAELCRDPVEGVDEDKPIPACTPSSSTLQDLDKLLREQGFDVKVQEQIRADLLSGGIGLAKNRLSSDSELSDVFPDDIIAIDEDCGSKDTHACGLEALTSGSVGVVTLAAGVGSRWTQGAGVVKALHPFCCISGKHRSFLDVHLAKNRRVSAEVGMPIPHVITTSWMTDAAISGYLESRNDGYDDTPIYLSKGQTIGLRMIPTERDLKFLWNEQSHQRLDEQAEKVRESVHSALINWAKTCGEGSDYRDNSPSQCLSPVGHWYEFPNLLLSGTLAKMIRDRPQLKTLMLHNIDTIGVDVDAKILGKFLESNSTLAYEVVPRRIDDTGGGLCRVNGKPRLVEGLALPSASDDLKFSYYNSLTTWIDIDKLLMKFGLSRNDVLESKESIPRAINAFSRRLPTYVTIKDVKKRWGRGQEDVYPIAQYEKLWGDMTAVEGINCSYFVVTRERGQQLKDPAQLDGWSRDGSAAYLNSICSW
;
A
#
# COMPACT_ATOMS: atom_id res chain seq x y z
N ARG A 1 -16.23 11.05 23.06
CA ARG A 1 -15.26 9.96 23.32
C ARG A 1 -13.85 10.30 22.85
N PHE A 2 -13.61 10.75 21.60
CA PHE A 2 -12.27 11.19 21.19
C PHE A 2 -11.92 12.56 21.81
N ASP A 3 -12.82 13.55 21.69
CA ASP A 3 -12.65 14.86 22.33
C ASP A 3 -12.48 14.73 23.85
N GLU A 4 -13.24 13.85 24.51
CA GLU A 4 -13.07 13.55 25.95
C GLU A 4 -11.71 12.91 26.29
N ALA A 5 -11.12 12.10 25.40
CA ALA A 5 -9.81 11.48 25.61
C ALA A 5 -8.67 12.50 25.40
N VAL A 6 -8.88 13.45 24.48
CA VAL A 6 -8.02 14.60 24.25
C VAL A 6 -8.07 15.55 25.43
N ASP A 7 -9.27 15.85 25.93
CA ASP A 7 -9.47 16.69 27.11
C ASP A 7 -8.86 16.04 28.36
N LEU A 8 -8.99 14.71 28.51
CA LEU A 8 -8.31 13.94 29.56
C LEU A 8 -6.79 13.97 29.42
N PHE A 9 -6.28 13.87 28.18
CA PHE A 9 -4.84 13.96 27.90
C PHE A 9 -4.31 15.36 28.25
N LEU A 10 -4.95 16.42 27.77
CA LEU A 10 -4.58 17.81 28.08
C LEU A 10 -4.67 18.09 29.58
N ALA A 11 -5.74 17.62 30.25
CA ALA A 11 -5.89 17.73 31.70
C ALA A 11 -4.85 16.92 32.49
N SER A 12 -4.29 15.85 31.91
CA SER A 12 -3.23 15.04 32.53
C SER A 12 -1.83 15.64 32.38
N VAL A 13 -1.65 16.53 31.40
CA VAL A 13 -0.36 17.16 31.07
C VAL A 13 -0.25 18.58 31.66
N GLU A 14 -1.36 19.26 31.92
CA GLU A 14 -1.36 20.58 32.56
C GLU A 14 -1.08 20.48 34.07
N THR A 15 0.15 20.83 34.46
CA THR A 15 0.52 21.10 35.86
C THR A 15 0.77 22.60 36.06
N SER A 16 -0.24 23.31 36.61
CA SER A 16 -0.16 24.41 37.61
C SER A 16 -1.18 25.53 37.34
N PRO A 17 -2.05 25.89 38.30
CA PRO A 17 -2.86 27.10 38.21
C PRO A 17 -2.06 28.29 38.76
N SER A 18 -1.52 29.13 37.88
CA SER A 18 -1.18 30.51 38.24
C SER A 18 -2.21 31.44 37.63
N THR A 19 -3.05 31.99 38.51
CA THR A 19 -3.97 33.11 38.31
C THR A 19 -3.41 34.18 37.36
N ILE A 20 -4.07 34.35 36.22
CA ILE A 20 -4.09 35.62 35.49
C ILE A 20 -5.51 36.17 35.65
N SER A 21 -5.65 37.15 36.54
CA SER A 21 -6.84 38.01 36.61
C SER A 21 -6.88 38.87 35.35
N VAL A 22 -7.90 38.67 34.52
CA VAL A 22 -8.23 39.63 33.46
C VAL A 22 -9.23 40.60 34.06
N ASP A 23 -8.77 41.84 34.30
CA ASP A 23 -9.63 42.96 34.65
C ASP A 23 -10.62 43.21 33.50
N HIS A 24 -11.91 43.16 33.83
CA HIS A 24 -13.00 43.60 32.97
C HIS A 24 -13.29 45.07 33.27
N ASP A 25 -12.92 45.96 32.35
CA ASP A 25 -13.52 47.29 32.24
C ASP A 25 -13.69 47.60 30.75
N TYR A 26 -14.92 47.50 30.26
CA TYR A 26 -15.40 48.28 29.12
C TYR A 26 -16.88 48.61 29.31
N ASP A 27 -17.13 49.92 29.39
CA ASP A 27 -18.40 50.59 29.54
C ASP A 27 -19.42 50.28 28.43
N ASP A 28 -20.67 50.34 28.87
CA ASP A 28 -21.93 50.29 28.14
C ASP A 28 -22.00 51.24 26.92
N HIS A 29 -22.59 50.74 25.83
CA HIS A 29 -23.71 51.42 25.16
C HIS A 29 -24.56 50.46 24.31
N ASP A 30 -25.76 50.24 24.84
CA ASP A 30 -27.07 49.84 24.31
C ASP A 30 -27.35 49.43 22.84
N GLU A 31 -28.17 48.36 22.81
CA GLU A 31 -29.40 48.10 22.04
C GLU A 31 -29.40 47.38 20.67
N ALA A 32 -29.75 46.08 20.77
CA ALA A 32 -30.89 45.41 20.12
C ALA A 32 -30.78 44.93 18.66
N THR A 33 -30.60 43.61 18.46
CA THR A 33 -31.68 42.64 18.13
C THR A 33 -31.09 41.28 17.71
N GLY A 34 -31.73 40.20 18.15
CA GLY A 34 -31.17 38.85 18.11
C GLY A 34 -31.15 38.16 16.75
N ALA A 35 -30.10 37.37 16.54
CA ALA A 35 -30.09 36.21 15.67
C ALA A 35 -29.24 35.11 16.34
N ARG A 36 -29.81 33.91 16.45
CA ARG A 36 -29.16 32.70 16.97
C ARG A 36 -27.88 32.40 16.18
N ALA A 37 -26.74 32.37 16.86
CA ALA A 37 -25.48 31.88 16.30
C ALA A 37 -25.34 30.37 16.50
N GLY A 38 -25.03 29.67 15.41
CA GLY A 38 -24.36 28.37 15.40
C GLY A 38 -23.63 28.21 14.07
N PRO A 39 -22.71 27.24 13.90
CA PRO A 39 -21.73 26.68 14.85
C PRO A 39 -20.33 27.30 14.65
N ARG A 40 -19.45 27.15 15.66
CA ARG A 40 -18.07 27.64 15.65
C ARG A 40 -17.11 26.65 14.94
N LEU A 41 -16.20 27.24 14.15
CA LEU A 41 -14.82 26.82 13.84
C LEU A 41 -14.62 25.49 13.07
N THR A 42 -14.79 25.55 11.75
CA THR A 42 -14.06 24.72 10.78
C THR A 42 -12.76 25.40 10.39
N SER A 43 -11.63 24.98 10.99
CA SER A 43 -10.28 25.01 10.37
C SER A 43 -9.22 24.64 11.44
N LEU A 44 -8.95 23.35 11.57
CA LEU A 44 -7.82 22.82 12.37
C LEU A 44 -6.44 23.26 11.84
N VAL A 45 -6.37 23.86 10.65
CA VAL A 45 -5.12 24.34 10.03
C VAL A 45 -4.89 25.84 10.31
N SER A 46 -5.88 26.58 10.80
CA SER A 46 -5.75 28.03 11.02
C SER A 46 -5.15 28.44 12.37
N SER A 47 -5.18 27.57 13.39
CA SER A 47 -4.75 27.90 14.74
C SER A 47 -3.26 27.69 15.02
N LEU A 48 -2.52 27.04 14.13
CA LEU A 48 -1.06 26.89 14.21
C LEU A 48 -0.35 28.03 13.47
N ALA A 49 -0.62 29.27 13.87
CA ALA A 49 0.16 30.44 13.45
C ALA A 49 1.26 30.69 14.50
N TYR A 50 2.46 30.12 14.28
CA TYR A 50 3.64 30.52 15.03
C TYR A 50 4.08 31.90 14.56
N SER A 51 4.07 32.89 15.46
CA SER A 51 4.61 34.22 15.20
C SER A 51 6.14 34.13 15.14
N SER A 52 6.69 34.59 14.03
CA SER A 52 8.12 34.79 13.85
C SER A 52 8.54 36.03 14.62
N SER A 53 9.34 35.85 15.67
CA SER A 53 10.18 36.93 16.19
C SER A 53 11.47 36.36 16.76
N SER A 54 12.55 37.08 16.46
CA SER A 54 13.90 36.58 16.28
C SER A 54 14.81 36.90 17.48
N SER A 55 15.96 36.19 17.49
CA SER A 55 17.31 36.59 17.96
C SER A 55 17.62 36.72 19.46
N HIS A 56 18.55 35.88 19.94
CA HIS A 56 19.97 36.19 20.30
C HIS A 56 20.61 34.95 21.01
N LEU A 57 21.62 34.26 20.42
CA LEU A 57 23.09 34.35 20.70
C LEU A 57 23.43 34.17 22.21
N VAL A 58 24.27 33.22 22.69
CA VAL A 58 25.72 32.93 22.46
C VAL A 58 26.05 31.55 23.11
N THR A 59 26.65 30.55 22.44
CA THR A 59 28.05 30.02 22.56
C THR A 59 28.58 29.89 24.01
N THR A 60 29.23 28.84 24.56
CA THR A 60 30.39 28.05 24.10
C THR A 60 30.76 26.97 25.17
N THR A 61 31.17 25.77 24.73
CA THR A 61 32.31 24.91 25.21
C THR A 61 32.46 24.29 26.63
N THR A 62 32.58 22.95 26.61
CA THR A 62 33.60 22.03 27.21
C THR A 62 33.78 21.82 28.73
N THR A 63 33.45 20.58 29.13
CA THR A 63 34.32 19.53 29.72
C THR A 63 35.07 19.71 31.06
N THR A 64 34.92 18.65 31.88
CA THR A 64 35.92 17.92 32.71
C THR A 64 36.15 18.26 34.20
N THR A 65 35.87 17.24 35.02
CA THR A 65 36.66 16.64 36.14
C THR A 65 36.70 17.26 37.56
N THR A 66 36.06 16.53 38.47
CA THR A 66 36.61 15.84 39.68
C THR A 66 37.24 16.61 40.86
N THR A 67 36.67 16.29 42.05
CA THR A 67 37.28 16.01 43.38
C THR A 67 37.68 17.12 44.39
N THR A 68 37.23 16.84 45.63
CA THR A 68 37.84 17.06 46.97
C THR A 68 37.79 18.44 47.67
N ARG A 69 36.89 18.53 48.67
CA ARG A 69 37.09 18.57 50.15
C ARG A 69 37.97 19.66 50.82
N THR A 70 37.51 20.04 52.03
CA THR A 70 38.12 20.81 53.17
C THR A 70 38.15 22.34 53.04
N ASP A 71 37.94 23.16 54.07
CA ASP A 71 37.43 23.06 55.46
C ASP A 71 37.21 24.52 55.96
N ASP A 72 36.59 24.65 57.14
CA ASP A 72 36.76 25.68 58.18
C ASP A 72 35.74 26.82 58.43
N ASP A 73 35.57 27.03 59.75
CA ASP A 73 35.13 28.20 60.53
C ASP A 73 33.61 28.44 60.77
N ASP A 74 33.09 28.75 61.96
CA ASP A 74 33.60 28.89 63.34
C ASP A 74 32.40 29.12 64.31
N ASP A 75 32.62 28.77 65.57
CA ASP A 75 32.13 29.27 66.88
C ASP A 75 30.65 29.49 67.32
N GLY A 76 30.41 29.18 68.61
CA GLY A 76 29.68 30.06 69.53
C GLY A 76 28.26 29.68 70.02
N GLY A 77 28.15 28.96 71.15
CA GLY A 77 26.90 28.83 71.94
C GLY A 77 26.50 30.12 72.70
N PRO A 78 25.31 30.21 73.34
CA PRO A 78 25.13 29.53 74.64
C PRO A 78 23.71 29.04 75.04
N ARG A 79 23.72 27.91 75.78
CA ARG A 79 23.08 27.63 77.11
C ARG A 79 21.57 27.31 77.32
N LEU A 80 21.39 26.12 77.91
CA LEU A 80 20.48 25.65 79.00
C LEU A 80 18.96 25.59 78.74
N GLY A 81 18.19 24.56 79.12
CA GLY A 81 18.48 23.31 79.83
C GLY A 81 17.21 22.72 80.48
N ILE A 82 17.13 21.38 80.49
CA ILE A 82 16.70 20.51 81.61
C ILE A 82 15.18 20.24 81.88
N ALA A 83 14.92 18.94 82.14
CA ALA A 83 13.89 18.28 82.98
C ALA A 83 12.49 18.02 82.36
N THR A 84 12.12 16.77 82.02
CA THR A 84 11.72 15.59 82.85
C THR A 84 10.32 15.63 83.49
N THR A 85 9.54 14.61 83.10
CA THR A 85 8.57 13.80 83.89
C THR A 85 7.24 14.39 84.33
N GLY A 86 6.15 13.62 84.08
CA GLY A 86 5.11 13.42 85.09
C GLY A 86 3.64 13.46 84.66
N ARG A 87 3.10 12.29 84.28
CA ARG A 87 1.71 11.78 84.45
C ARG A 87 0.58 12.73 84.91
N ARG A 88 -0.57 12.68 84.21
CA ARG A 88 -1.90 12.26 84.74
C ARG A 88 -2.97 12.16 83.63
N HIS A 89 -3.64 11.01 83.54
CA HIS A 89 -4.96 10.77 82.90
C HIS A 89 -6.10 11.42 83.74
N PRO A 90 -7.42 11.42 83.38
CA PRO A 90 -8.13 10.85 82.21
C PRO A 90 -9.20 11.78 81.55
N ALA A 91 -9.85 11.29 80.47
CA ALA A 91 -11.30 11.32 80.19
C ALA A 91 -11.72 11.76 78.76
N ALA A 92 -12.17 10.76 78.00
CA ALA A 92 -13.33 10.69 77.09
C ALA A 92 -13.68 11.89 76.19
N ALA A 93 -13.56 11.69 74.86
CA ALA A 93 -14.70 11.40 73.96
C ALA A 93 -14.23 11.48 72.50
N SER A 94 -14.52 10.44 71.73
CA SER A 94 -14.30 10.34 70.29
C SER A 94 -15.13 11.38 69.52
N PRO A 95 -14.65 11.84 68.35
CA PRO A 95 -15.35 11.43 67.13
C PRO A 95 -14.39 10.96 66.03
N SER A 96 -14.89 9.99 65.28
CA SER A 96 -14.32 9.34 64.11
C SER A 96 -13.71 10.30 63.08
N ALA A 97 -12.44 10.07 62.72
CA ALA A 97 -11.80 10.66 61.55
C ALA A 97 -12.27 9.97 60.26
N PRO A 98 -12.49 10.69 59.15
CA PRO A 98 -12.81 10.08 57.87
C PRO A 98 -11.58 9.37 57.32
N SER A 99 -11.78 8.13 56.85
CA SER A 99 -10.81 7.35 56.10
C SER A 99 -10.39 8.11 54.85
N SER A 100 -9.13 8.56 54.79
CA SER A 100 -8.50 8.97 53.53
C SER A 100 -8.26 7.72 52.69
N SER A 101 -9.13 7.49 51.71
CA SER A 101 -8.81 6.61 50.59
C SER A 101 -7.58 7.18 49.87
N PRO A 102 -6.56 6.37 49.53
CA PRO A 102 -5.49 6.84 48.67
C PRO A 102 -6.11 7.23 47.33
N SER A 103 -5.88 8.46 46.90
CA SER A 103 -6.18 8.89 45.54
C SER A 103 -5.51 7.90 44.57
N PRO A 104 -6.22 7.39 43.54
CA PRO A 104 -5.57 6.51 42.58
C PRO A 104 -4.39 7.28 41.95
N PRO A 105 -3.23 6.64 41.74
CA PRO A 105 -2.14 7.27 41.02
C PRO A 105 -2.69 7.69 39.65
N LEU A 106 -2.46 8.95 39.28
CA LEU A 106 -2.70 9.42 37.91
C LEU A 106 -1.89 8.50 36.99
N LEU A 107 -2.57 7.56 36.33
CA LEU A 107 -1.95 6.70 35.34
C LEU A 107 -1.56 7.61 34.17
N LEU A 108 -0.26 7.86 34.03
CA LEU A 108 0.26 8.30 32.75
C LEU A 108 -0.19 7.27 31.69
N PRO A 109 -0.68 7.72 30.52
CA PRO A 109 -1.13 6.81 29.49
C PRO A 109 0.01 5.87 29.08
N SER A 110 -0.28 4.58 28.94
CA SER A 110 0.70 3.61 28.44
C SER A 110 1.17 3.98 27.03
N ASP A 111 2.33 3.47 26.62
CA ASP A 111 2.83 3.62 25.25
C ASP A 111 1.77 3.20 24.20
N ALA A 112 1.00 2.15 24.50
CA ALA A 112 -0.11 1.69 23.67
C ALA A 112 -1.22 2.75 23.55
N THR A 113 -1.64 3.38 24.66
CA THR A 113 -2.68 4.42 24.65
C THR A 113 -2.21 5.68 23.96
N SER A 114 -1.00 6.15 24.25
CA SER A 114 -0.43 7.35 23.63
C SER A 114 -0.26 7.19 22.12
N SER A 115 0.23 6.03 21.68
CA SER A 115 0.34 5.72 20.25
C SER A 115 -1.03 5.57 19.58
N ALA A 116 -2.04 5.00 20.25
CA ALA A 116 -3.40 4.91 19.74
C ALA A 116 -4.03 6.30 19.52
N LEU A 117 -3.84 7.24 20.45
CA LEU A 117 -4.32 8.61 20.31
C LEU A 117 -3.67 9.32 19.11
N ALA A 118 -2.34 9.21 18.98
CA ALA A 118 -1.62 9.78 17.85
C ALA A 118 -2.11 9.22 16.50
N ARG A 119 -2.33 7.90 16.44
CA ARG A 119 -2.88 7.24 15.25
C ARG A 119 -4.30 7.72 14.92
N ALA A 120 -5.18 7.84 15.91
CA ALA A 120 -6.54 8.30 15.71
C ALA A 120 -6.59 9.76 15.22
N TYR A 121 -5.74 10.63 15.76
CA TYR A 121 -5.56 12.00 15.25
C TYR A 121 -5.12 12.02 13.79
N ARG A 122 -4.13 11.19 13.45
CA ARG A 122 -3.66 11.04 12.07
C ARG A 122 -4.82 10.63 11.16
N GLU A 123 -5.51 9.53 11.48
CA GLU A 123 -6.62 9.01 10.68
C GLU A 123 -7.75 10.05 10.50
N LEU A 124 -8.10 10.80 11.55
CA LEU A 124 -9.10 11.86 11.48
C LEU A 124 -8.68 13.02 10.56
N ALA A 125 -7.39 13.40 10.59
CA ALA A 125 -6.87 14.44 9.70
C ALA A 125 -6.95 14.02 8.23
N PHE A 126 -6.59 12.78 7.90
CA PHE A 126 -6.74 12.22 6.56
C PHE A 126 -8.20 12.15 6.12
N GLN A 127 -9.07 11.67 7.00
CA GLN A 127 -10.51 11.57 6.72
C GLN A 127 -11.08 12.96 6.41
N THR A 128 -10.72 13.97 7.20
CA THR A 128 -11.18 15.36 7.00
C THR A 128 -10.76 15.90 5.63
N LEU A 129 -9.52 15.66 5.21
CA LEU A 129 -9.02 16.07 3.90
C LEU A 129 -9.72 15.32 2.76
N ALA A 130 -9.96 14.02 2.92
CA ALA A 130 -10.68 13.20 1.94
C ALA A 130 -12.15 13.66 1.80
N ASP A 131 -12.81 13.97 2.91
CA ASP A 131 -14.19 14.46 2.95
C ASP A 131 -14.32 15.82 2.24
N GLN A 132 -13.37 16.74 2.48
CA GLN A 132 -13.30 18.03 1.78
C GLN A 132 -13.23 17.87 0.25
N VAL A 133 -12.38 16.96 -0.24
CA VAL A 133 -12.29 16.67 -1.68
C VAL A 133 -13.61 16.09 -2.17
N ARG A 134 -14.21 15.15 -1.43
CA ARG A 134 -15.48 14.51 -1.81
C ARG A 134 -16.61 15.52 -1.95
N ASP A 135 -16.75 16.42 -0.98
CA ASP A 135 -17.76 17.46 -1.01
C ASP A 135 -17.55 18.41 -2.19
N SER A 136 -16.29 18.69 -2.53
CA SER A 136 -15.94 19.50 -3.71
C SER A 136 -16.27 18.78 -5.03
N VAL A 137 -15.98 17.48 -5.13
CA VAL A 137 -16.33 16.65 -6.30
C VAL A 137 -17.84 16.60 -6.52
N ARG A 138 -18.61 16.46 -5.43
CA ARG A 138 -20.09 16.41 -5.46
C ARG A 138 -20.72 17.75 -5.81
N SER A 139 -20.20 18.84 -5.24
CA SER A 139 -20.73 20.20 -5.43
C SER A 139 -20.27 20.86 -6.73
N HIS A 140 -19.29 20.28 -7.43
CA HIS A 140 -18.82 20.82 -8.71
C HIS A 140 -19.96 20.86 -9.75
N PRO A 141 -20.24 22.01 -10.41
CA PRO A 141 -21.38 22.16 -11.31
C PRO A 141 -21.45 21.12 -12.44
N GLY A 142 -20.28 20.67 -12.95
CA GLY A 142 -20.20 19.62 -13.97
C GLY A 142 -20.69 18.23 -13.51
N ASN A 143 -20.83 18.03 -12.20
CA ASN A 143 -21.27 16.79 -11.57
C ASN A 143 -22.66 16.89 -10.94
N GLY A 144 -23.18 18.11 -10.69
CA GLY A 144 -24.43 18.35 -9.96
C GLY A 144 -25.62 17.58 -10.51
N TRP A 145 -25.77 17.50 -11.84
CA TRP A 145 -26.85 16.76 -12.51
C TRP A 145 -26.91 15.26 -12.18
N MET A 146 -25.80 14.64 -11.72
CA MET A 146 -25.78 13.21 -11.34
C MET A 146 -26.38 12.95 -9.95
N PHE A 147 -26.41 13.98 -9.10
CA PHE A 147 -26.83 13.88 -7.70
C PHE A 147 -28.20 14.52 -7.44
N GLU A 148 -28.82 15.10 -8.46
CA GLU A 148 -30.21 15.55 -8.41
C GLU A 148 -31.14 14.34 -8.38
N SER A 149 -31.83 14.13 -7.24
CA SER A 149 -32.86 13.10 -7.14
C SER A 149 -34.04 13.48 -8.06
N PRO A 150 -34.63 12.55 -8.84
CA PRO A 150 -35.84 12.84 -9.59
C PRO A 150 -36.92 13.27 -8.59
N SER A 151 -37.19 14.57 -8.51
CA SER A 151 -38.21 15.12 -7.64
C SER A 151 -39.53 14.45 -7.95
N HIS A 152 -40.09 13.73 -6.99
CA HIS A 152 -41.48 13.27 -7.04
C HIS A 152 -42.36 14.49 -7.34
N PRO A 153 -43.28 14.42 -8.33
CA PRO A 153 -44.30 15.44 -8.46
C PRO A 153 -45.12 15.38 -7.17
N SER A 154 -44.96 16.39 -6.31
CA SER A 154 -45.82 16.59 -5.16
C SER A 154 -47.24 16.68 -5.68
N SER A 155 -48.09 15.75 -5.24
CA SER A 155 -49.52 15.79 -5.43
C SER A 155 -50.06 17.17 -5.07
N GLU A 156 -50.81 17.74 -6.00
CA GLU A 156 -51.75 18.82 -5.75
C GLU A 156 -52.62 18.48 -4.52
N ASP A 157 -52.74 19.46 -3.63
CA ASP A 157 -53.86 19.77 -2.74
C ASP A 157 -53.31 20.29 -1.39
N ASP A 158 -53.16 21.61 -1.27
CA ASP A 158 -53.82 22.37 -0.22
C ASP A 158 -53.66 23.89 -0.41
N ASP A 159 -54.81 24.54 -0.28
CA ASP A 159 -55.18 25.93 -0.46
C ASP A 159 -54.76 26.74 0.78
N ASP A 160 -53.85 27.72 0.67
CA ASP A 160 -53.94 28.97 1.44
C ASP A 160 -53.06 30.10 0.89
N GLY A 161 -53.62 31.30 0.88
CA GLY A 161 -53.09 32.49 0.20
C GLY A 161 -51.94 33.20 0.93
N GLY A 162 -50.97 33.70 0.16
CA GLY A 162 -49.96 34.61 0.68
C GLY A 162 -48.99 35.12 -0.39
N GLN A 163 -49.27 36.29 -0.95
CA GLN A 163 -48.40 37.01 -1.88
C GLN A 163 -47.01 37.28 -1.27
N ARG A 164 -45.94 36.77 -1.92
CA ARG A 164 -44.63 37.44 -1.97
C ARG A 164 -43.97 37.18 -3.31
N ALA A 165 -43.99 38.20 -4.16
CA ALA A 165 -43.18 38.29 -5.36
C ALA A 165 -41.75 38.65 -4.98
N LEU A 166 -40.78 37.78 -5.30
CA LEU A 166 -39.37 38.09 -5.43
C LEU A 166 -38.81 37.26 -6.59
N SER A 167 -38.35 37.98 -7.61
CA SER A 167 -37.75 37.50 -8.85
C SER A 167 -36.43 36.79 -8.62
N SER A 168 -36.34 35.51 -8.98
CA SER A 168 -35.09 34.88 -9.44
C SER A 168 -35.44 33.74 -10.39
N SER A 169 -35.02 33.90 -11.64
CA SER A 169 -35.20 32.94 -12.72
C SER A 169 -34.06 31.91 -12.67
N SER A 170 -34.32 30.74 -12.08
CA SER A 170 -33.55 29.52 -12.31
C SER A 170 -34.37 28.31 -11.84
N SER A 171 -35.36 27.92 -12.63
CA SER A 171 -35.98 26.60 -12.49
C SER A 171 -34.95 25.53 -12.89
N PRO A 172 -34.80 24.42 -12.14
CA PRO A 172 -33.95 23.32 -12.57
C PRO A 172 -34.52 22.71 -13.86
N PRO A 173 -33.69 22.29 -14.83
CA PRO A 173 -34.18 21.63 -16.02
C PRO A 173 -34.80 20.27 -15.61
N PRO A 174 -35.94 19.86 -16.19
CA PRO A 174 -36.40 18.49 -16.02
C PRO A 174 -35.36 17.55 -16.62
N LEU A 175 -35.08 16.43 -15.93
CA LEU A 175 -34.27 15.30 -16.42
C LEU A 175 -34.90 14.76 -17.72
N THR A 176 -34.58 15.43 -18.83
CA THR A 176 -34.92 14.97 -20.16
C THR A 176 -33.95 13.83 -20.43
N PRO A 177 -34.41 12.60 -20.72
CA PRO A 177 -33.50 11.50 -20.98
C PRO A 177 -32.52 11.91 -22.07
N LEU A 178 -31.23 11.71 -21.82
CA LEU A 178 -30.16 12.01 -22.77
C LEU A 178 -30.50 11.30 -24.08
N ARG A 179 -30.70 12.07 -25.15
CA ARG A 179 -31.10 11.54 -26.45
C ARG A 179 -29.89 11.07 -27.22
N TRP A 180 -29.99 9.88 -27.78
CA TRP A 180 -28.95 9.34 -28.65
C TRP A 180 -28.82 10.15 -29.94
N SER A 181 -27.60 10.32 -30.43
CA SER A 181 -27.34 10.99 -31.72
C SER A 181 -27.94 10.17 -32.86
N GLU A 182 -28.78 10.81 -33.68
CA GLU A 182 -29.42 10.17 -34.84
C GLU A 182 -28.40 9.68 -35.89
N VAL A 183 -27.19 10.27 -35.91
CA VAL A 183 -26.10 9.92 -36.83
C VAL A 183 -25.52 8.53 -36.54
N LEU A 184 -25.67 8.04 -35.30
CA LEU A 184 -25.20 6.72 -34.89
C LEU A 184 -26.24 5.61 -35.10
N LEU A 185 -27.45 5.95 -35.56
CA LEU A 185 -28.50 4.98 -35.86
C LEU A 185 -28.19 4.26 -37.18
N PRO A 186 -28.49 2.95 -37.31
CA PRO A 186 -28.40 2.25 -38.58
C PRO A 186 -29.28 2.87 -39.67
N TYR A 187 -28.84 2.79 -40.93
CA TYR A 187 -29.45 3.46 -42.09
C TYR A 187 -30.94 3.13 -42.32
N ASP A 188 -31.40 1.97 -41.85
CA ASP A 188 -32.79 1.51 -41.96
C ASP A 188 -33.78 2.39 -41.17
N VAL A 189 -33.30 3.21 -40.22
CA VAL A 189 -34.13 4.09 -39.38
C VAL A 189 -34.22 5.52 -39.94
N VAL A 190 -33.20 6.00 -40.65
CA VAL A 190 -33.10 7.41 -41.11
C VAL A 190 -33.79 7.65 -42.46
N SER A 191 -34.00 6.59 -43.28
CA SER A 191 -34.50 6.69 -44.65
C SER A 191 -36.00 6.37 -44.80
N SER A 192 -36.88 7.14 -44.17
CA SER A 192 -38.33 7.10 -44.47
C SER A 192 -38.74 8.00 -45.66
N SER A 193 -37.81 8.45 -46.51
CA SER A 193 -38.11 9.40 -47.60
C SER A 193 -37.57 9.09 -49.00
N SER A 194 -36.98 7.91 -49.27
CA SER A 194 -36.64 7.54 -50.65
C SER A 194 -36.81 6.06 -50.94
N SER A 195 -37.73 5.75 -51.85
CA SER A 195 -38.02 4.41 -52.36
C SER A 195 -36.87 3.86 -53.21
N SER A 196 -36.06 2.98 -52.62
CA SER A 196 -35.26 2.01 -53.37
C SER A 196 -35.07 0.74 -52.53
N SER A 197 -35.21 -0.41 -53.18
CA SER A 197 -35.33 -1.76 -52.64
C SER A 197 -34.25 -2.17 -51.62
N PRO A 198 -34.58 -2.97 -50.58
CA PRO A 198 -33.61 -3.40 -49.59
C PRO A 198 -32.69 -4.50 -50.17
N SER A 199 -31.38 -4.24 -50.20
CA SER A 199 -30.37 -5.29 -50.41
C SER A 199 -30.10 -6.00 -49.08
N SER A 200 -30.11 -7.33 -49.12
CA SER A 200 -30.07 -8.26 -47.98
C SER A 200 -28.70 -8.42 -47.30
N SER A 201 -28.09 -7.34 -46.86
CA SER A 201 -26.96 -7.36 -45.92
C SER A 201 -27.27 -6.36 -44.80
N GLY A 202 -27.72 -6.84 -43.64
CA GLY A 202 -27.98 -6.00 -42.47
C GLY A 202 -26.71 -5.23 -42.10
N GLY A 203 -26.65 -3.96 -42.49
CA GLY A 203 -25.47 -3.13 -42.34
C GLY A 203 -25.28 -2.74 -40.88
N ALA A 204 -24.13 -3.10 -40.29
CA ALA A 204 -23.71 -2.57 -39.00
C ALA A 204 -23.74 -1.03 -39.04
N GLY A 205 -24.30 -0.41 -38.00
CA GLY A 205 -24.27 1.05 -37.84
C GLY A 205 -22.83 1.59 -37.77
N PRO A 206 -22.63 2.90 -37.97
CA PRO A 206 -21.29 3.48 -37.89
C PRO A 206 -20.72 3.34 -36.47
N THR A 207 -19.43 3.06 -36.35
CA THR A 207 -18.74 2.95 -35.06
C THR A 207 -18.06 4.28 -34.75
N LEU A 208 -18.39 4.87 -33.59
CA LEU A 208 -17.65 6.01 -33.07
C LEU A 208 -16.37 5.50 -32.42
N VAL A 209 -15.23 6.13 -32.74
CA VAL A 209 -13.91 5.75 -32.21
C VAL A 209 -13.26 6.98 -31.60
N GLU A 210 -13.02 6.96 -30.30
CA GLU A 210 -12.25 7.98 -29.58
C GLU A 210 -10.82 7.45 -29.40
N ARG A 211 -9.83 8.26 -29.78
CA ARG A 211 -8.41 7.99 -29.55
C ARG A 211 -7.83 9.03 -28.62
N THR A 212 -7.12 8.57 -27.60
CA THR A 212 -6.61 9.43 -26.53
C THR A 212 -5.12 9.13 -26.29
N PRO A 213 -4.24 10.14 -26.32
CA PRO A 213 -2.84 9.96 -25.97
C PRO A 213 -2.70 9.79 -24.45
N VAL A 214 -1.54 9.32 -24.00
CA VAL A 214 -1.22 9.30 -22.57
C VAL A 214 -0.40 10.52 -22.20
N ARG A 215 -0.29 10.80 -20.90
CA ARG A 215 0.59 11.87 -20.42
C ARG A 215 2.00 11.33 -20.16
N MET A 216 2.99 12.18 -20.39
CA MET A 216 4.36 12.06 -19.87
C MET A 216 4.67 13.30 -19.03
N ASP A 217 5.12 13.12 -17.80
CA ASP A 217 5.50 14.22 -16.91
C ASP A 217 6.93 14.66 -17.25
N LEU A 218 7.13 15.94 -17.60
CA LEU A 218 8.47 16.52 -17.81
C LEU A 218 8.99 17.27 -16.57
N SER A 219 8.21 17.27 -15.50
CA SER A 219 8.52 17.89 -14.22
C SER A 219 7.66 17.24 -13.13
N HIS A 220 7.97 17.50 -11.86
CA HIS A 220 7.26 16.92 -10.73
C HIS A 220 7.18 17.93 -9.58
N SER A 221 5.98 18.20 -9.04
CA SER A 221 5.75 19.18 -7.96
C SER A 221 5.95 18.62 -6.56
N CYS A 222 6.82 17.63 -6.41
CA CYS A 222 7.00 16.89 -5.15
C CYS A 222 5.66 16.51 -4.49
N TRP A 223 4.73 15.98 -5.30
CA TRP A 223 3.39 15.54 -4.89
C TRP A 223 2.45 16.63 -4.38
N SER A 224 2.81 17.91 -4.54
CA SER A 224 1.93 19.03 -4.17
C SER A 224 0.69 19.14 -5.07
N ASP A 225 0.64 18.36 -6.14
CA ASP A 225 -0.41 18.18 -7.16
C ASP A 225 -1.43 17.09 -6.81
N ILE A 226 -1.31 16.41 -5.66
CA ILE A 226 -2.38 15.56 -5.13
C ILE A 226 -3.54 16.45 -4.65
N PHE A 227 -4.79 16.06 -4.97
CA PHE A 227 -6.01 16.84 -4.72
C PHE A 227 -6.02 17.63 -3.40
N PHE A 228 -5.88 16.97 -2.24
CA PHE A 228 -6.01 17.67 -0.95
C PHE A 228 -4.87 18.67 -0.68
N LEU A 229 -3.62 18.38 -1.09
CA LEU A 229 -2.51 19.32 -0.93
C LEU A 229 -2.62 20.48 -1.89
N ALA A 230 -3.00 20.17 -3.12
CA ALA A 230 -3.12 21.12 -4.19
C ALA A 230 -4.27 22.10 -3.93
N MET A 231 -5.34 21.63 -3.32
CA MET A 231 -6.44 22.46 -2.83
C MET A 231 -6.05 23.33 -1.61
N ASP A 232 -5.15 22.89 -0.72
CA ASP A 232 -4.70 23.72 0.41
C ASP A 232 -3.60 24.73 0.03
N ARG A 233 -2.67 24.35 -0.86
CA ARG A 233 -1.57 25.19 -1.37
C ARG A 233 -1.51 25.17 -2.91
N PRO A 234 -2.50 25.77 -3.59
CA PRO A 234 -2.59 25.76 -5.05
C PRO A 234 -1.39 26.44 -5.74
N ASP A 235 -0.70 27.35 -5.05
CA ASP A 235 0.51 28.02 -5.54
C ASP A 235 1.71 27.07 -5.71
N MET A 236 1.77 25.97 -4.94
CA MET A 236 2.83 24.96 -5.01
C MET A 236 2.51 23.83 -6.00
N ALA A 237 1.27 23.72 -6.45
CA ALA A 237 0.79 22.66 -7.34
C ALA A 237 0.98 23.08 -8.81
N ARG A 238 2.17 22.82 -9.36
CA ARG A 238 2.53 23.16 -10.75
C ARG A 238 3.25 22.00 -11.41
N VAL A 239 2.75 21.51 -12.55
CA VAL A 239 3.37 20.41 -13.31
C VAL A 239 3.31 20.70 -14.80
N VAL A 240 4.39 20.41 -15.50
CA VAL A 240 4.48 20.41 -16.96
C VAL A 240 4.33 18.99 -17.50
N ASN A 241 3.32 18.81 -18.34
CA ASN A 241 2.92 17.54 -18.93
C ASN A 241 2.96 17.62 -20.46
N LEU A 242 3.33 16.51 -21.09
CA LEU A 242 3.32 16.34 -22.54
C LEU A 242 2.38 15.18 -22.92
N SER A 243 1.47 15.40 -23.87
CA SER A 243 0.69 14.30 -24.45
C SER A 243 1.52 13.55 -25.47
N VAL A 244 1.59 12.22 -25.33
CA VAL A 244 2.40 11.37 -26.18
C VAL A 244 1.63 10.17 -26.72
N ASP A 245 1.90 9.88 -27.98
CA ASP A 245 1.56 8.65 -28.66
C ASP A 245 2.68 7.64 -28.39
N LEU A 246 2.35 6.35 -28.26
CA LEU A 246 3.30 5.33 -27.83
C LEU A 246 3.26 4.08 -28.68
N ALA A 247 4.41 3.43 -28.74
CA ALA A 247 4.58 2.07 -29.23
C ALA A 247 5.63 1.35 -28.36
N VAL A 248 5.36 0.10 -28.01
CA VAL A 248 6.35 -0.77 -27.35
C VAL A 248 7.37 -1.20 -28.41
N SER A 249 8.66 -0.95 -28.15
CA SER A 249 9.72 -1.34 -29.09
C SER A 249 9.83 -2.87 -29.15
N PRO A 250 9.90 -3.47 -30.36
CA PRO A 250 10.13 -4.91 -30.49
C PRO A 250 11.52 -5.26 -29.93
N ARG A 251 11.61 -6.36 -29.18
CA ARG A 251 12.88 -6.81 -28.61
C ARG A 251 13.81 -7.32 -29.71
N ARG A 252 15.02 -6.78 -29.77
CA ARG A 252 16.07 -7.31 -30.66
C ARG A 252 16.49 -8.70 -30.18
N GLY A 253 16.13 -9.76 -30.92
CA GLY A 253 16.69 -11.11 -30.76
C GLY A 253 15.76 -12.24 -30.28
N LYS A 254 14.44 -12.03 -30.12
CA LYS A 254 13.51 -13.17 -30.02
C LYS A 254 13.27 -13.71 -31.44
N GLY A 255 13.81 -14.90 -31.72
CA GLY A 255 13.70 -15.58 -33.01
C GLY A 255 12.26 -15.63 -33.53
N LYS A 256 12.14 -15.53 -34.86
CA LYS A 256 10.93 -15.72 -35.66
C LYS A 256 9.95 -16.67 -34.97
N ARG A 257 8.71 -16.22 -34.72
CA ARG A 257 7.61 -17.16 -34.48
C ARG A 257 7.56 -18.11 -35.68
N GLU A 258 7.94 -19.36 -35.50
CA GLU A 258 7.73 -20.40 -36.51
C GLU A 258 6.22 -20.50 -36.75
N GLY A 259 5.74 -19.94 -37.86
CA GLY A 259 4.34 -20.01 -38.26
C GLY A 259 3.74 -18.78 -38.93
N GLY A 260 4.49 -17.70 -39.15
CA GLY A 260 4.01 -16.55 -39.93
C GLY A 260 5.07 -16.11 -40.93
N GLY A 261 4.80 -16.26 -42.23
CA GLY A 261 5.59 -15.61 -43.28
C GLY A 261 5.34 -14.11 -43.23
N GLY A 262 6.20 -13.37 -42.51
CA GLY A 262 6.21 -11.91 -42.45
C GLY A 262 7.50 -11.36 -43.04
N ASN A 263 7.37 -10.36 -43.90
CA ASN A 263 8.45 -9.59 -44.53
C ASN A 263 9.42 -8.98 -43.50
N ASP A 264 10.60 -8.59 -43.96
CA ASP A 264 11.65 -7.87 -43.22
C ASP A 264 11.25 -6.44 -42.74
N ASP A 265 9.95 -6.13 -42.60
CA ASP A 265 9.38 -4.82 -42.24
C ASP A 265 9.08 -4.65 -40.72
N ASP A 266 9.49 -5.59 -39.86
CA ASP A 266 9.14 -5.65 -38.43
C ASP A 266 9.81 -4.54 -37.55
N ASP A 267 10.63 -3.66 -38.14
CA ASP A 267 11.34 -2.56 -37.44
C ASP A 267 10.55 -1.22 -37.40
N ASP A 268 9.49 -1.06 -38.19
CA ASP A 268 8.73 0.19 -38.36
C ASP A 268 7.44 0.27 -37.51
N VAL A 269 7.56 0.01 -36.21
CA VAL A 269 6.44 0.30 -35.29
C VAL A 269 6.29 1.81 -35.09
N VAL A 270 5.18 2.36 -35.59
CA VAL A 270 4.83 3.79 -35.50
C VAL A 270 4.09 4.09 -34.19
N PRO A 271 4.51 5.07 -33.39
CA PRO A 271 3.76 5.51 -32.21
C PRO A 271 2.38 6.04 -32.58
N VAL A 272 1.39 5.68 -31.77
CA VAL A 272 -0.03 5.99 -31.98
C VAL A 272 -0.69 6.30 -30.64
N PRO A 273 -1.82 7.02 -30.59
CA PRO A 273 -2.55 7.20 -29.35
C PRO A 273 -2.90 5.81 -28.79
N PRO A 274 -2.39 5.45 -27.60
CA PRO A 274 -2.44 4.07 -27.15
C PRO A 274 -3.83 3.69 -26.63
N ILE A 275 -4.63 4.66 -26.19
CA ILE A 275 -5.98 4.43 -25.70
C ILE A 275 -6.95 4.62 -26.86
N GLU A 276 -7.74 3.58 -27.11
CA GLU A 276 -8.83 3.60 -28.07
C GLU A 276 -10.11 3.09 -27.40
N CYS A 277 -11.17 3.88 -27.50
CA CYS A 277 -12.51 3.51 -27.05
C CYS A 277 -13.44 3.52 -28.26
N ARG A 278 -14.21 2.44 -28.45
CA ARG A 278 -15.16 2.30 -29.54
C ARG A 278 -16.56 2.16 -28.98
N LEU A 279 -17.52 2.80 -29.61
CA LEU A 279 -18.92 2.76 -29.22
C LEU A 279 -19.77 2.54 -30.48
N ARG A 280 -20.59 1.50 -30.46
CA ARG A 280 -21.51 1.14 -31.55
C ARG A 280 -22.83 0.61 -31.04
N LEU A 281 -23.88 0.74 -31.86
CA LEU A 281 -25.14 0.03 -31.65
C LEU A 281 -25.06 -1.36 -32.28
N THR A 282 -25.54 -2.38 -31.56
CA THR A 282 -25.59 -3.76 -32.05
C THR A 282 -27.02 -4.28 -32.10
N ALA A 283 -27.35 -5.06 -33.13
CA ALA A 283 -28.62 -5.76 -33.24
C ALA A 283 -28.58 -7.19 -32.62
N SER A 284 -27.40 -7.69 -32.25
CA SER A 284 -27.23 -9.06 -31.73
C SER A 284 -27.83 -9.25 -30.33
N ASP A 285 -27.79 -8.21 -29.49
CA ASP A 285 -28.21 -8.26 -28.08
C ASP A 285 -29.09 -7.05 -27.72
N PRO A 286 -30.30 -6.95 -28.30
CA PRO A 286 -31.17 -5.81 -28.10
C PRO A 286 -31.51 -5.57 -26.63
N GLY A 287 -31.49 -4.29 -26.22
CA GLY A 287 -31.85 -3.90 -24.85
C GLY A 287 -30.79 -4.23 -23.78
N THR A 288 -29.55 -4.46 -24.19
CA THR A 288 -28.42 -4.74 -23.29
C THR A 288 -27.25 -3.77 -23.54
N ILE A 289 -26.32 -3.67 -22.58
CA ILE A 289 -25.04 -2.98 -22.76
C ILE A 289 -23.92 -4.02 -22.65
N ARG A 290 -23.12 -4.17 -23.71
CA ARG A 290 -21.92 -5.01 -23.74
C ARG A 290 -20.70 -4.16 -23.47
N LEU A 291 -19.90 -4.54 -22.47
CA LEU A 291 -18.60 -3.94 -22.18
C LEU A 291 -17.50 -4.95 -22.49
N THR A 292 -16.50 -4.53 -23.26
CA THR A 292 -15.36 -5.36 -23.65
C THR A 292 -14.05 -4.62 -23.45
N SER A 293 -13.08 -5.30 -22.84
CA SER A 293 -11.68 -4.88 -22.81
C SER A 293 -10.82 -5.89 -23.57
N VAL A 294 -10.19 -5.42 -24.64
CA VAL A 294 -9.34 -6.25 -25.50
C VAL A 294 -8.08 -6.70 -24.74
N ASP A 295 -7.42 -5.78 -24.03
CA ASP A 295 -6.17 -6.08 -23.30
C ASP A 295 -6.38 -7.06 -22.14
N LEU A 296 -7.56 -7.02 -21.50
CA LEU A 296 -7.92 -7.93 -20.41
C LEU A 296 -8.56 -9.23 -20.89
N GLY A 297 -8.92 -9.33 -22.18
CA GLY A 297 -9.65 -10.48 -22.71
C GLY A 297 -10.99 -10.72 -22.01
N SER A 298 -11.63 -9.66 -21.52
CA SER A 298 -12.82 -9.73 -20.67
C SER A 298 -14.00 -9.00 -21.32
N THR A 299 -15.16 -9.65 -21.30
CA THR A 299 -16.43 -9.13 -21.82
C THR A 299 -17.54 -9.46 -20.85
N VAL A 300 -18.41 -8.47 -20.59
CA VAL A 300 -19.64 -8.66 -19.79
C VAL A 300 -20.84 -8.11 -20.55
N LEU A 301 -21.96 -8.81 -20.45
CA LEU A 301 -23.26 -8.38 -20.97
C LEU A 301 -24.15 -7.92 -19.81
N LEU A 302 -24.45 -6.63 -19.76
CA LEU A 302 -25.26 -6.02 -18.72
C LEU A 302 -26.72 -6.00 -19.16
N THR A 303 -27.58 -6.67 -18.40
CA THR A 303 -29.02 -6.76 -18.64
C THR A 303 -29.82 -5.98 -17.60
N ARG A 304 -29.25 -5.78 -16.41
CA ARG A 304 -29.85 -5.06 -15.29
C ARG A 304 -29.01 -3.87 -14.85
N VAL A 305 -29.68 -2.83 -14.34
CA VAL A 305 -29.03 -1.59 -13.90
C VAL A 305 -28.13 -1.81 -12.69
N SER A 306 -28.50 -2.67 -11.73
CA SER A 306 -27.64 -2.98 -10.58
C SER A 306 -26.25 -3.51 -10.96
N GLN A 307 -26.14 -4.27 -12.06
CA GLN A 307 -24.88 -4.82 -12.55
C GLN A 307 -23.89 -3.73 -13.01
N VAL A 308 -24.37 -2.52 -13.30
CA VAL A 308 -23.52 -1.37 -13.64
C VAL A 308 -22.82 -0.84 -12.39
N PHE A 309 -23.45 -0.92 -11.22
CA PHE A 309 -22.93 -0.41 -9.95
C PHE A 309 -22.11 -1.45 -9.16
N ASP A 310 -22.00 -2.67 -9.69
CA ASP A 310 -21.23 -3.76 -9.11
C ASP A 310 -19.76 -3.71 -9.59
N TYR A 311 -18.96 -2.77 -9.08
CA TYR A 311 -17.61 -2.51 -9.62
C TYR A 311 -16.57 -3.61 -9.32
N GLY A 312 -16.82 -4.48 -8.34
CA GLY A 312 -15.86 -5.47 -7.84
C GLY A 312 -16.00 -6.88 -8.40
N SER A 313 -17.04 -7.16 -9.20
CA SER A 313 -17.35 -8.53 -9.64
C SER A 313 -16.45 -9.06 -10.76
N ASP A 314 -15.78 -8.20 -11.50
CA ASP A 314 -14.83 -8.55 -12.56
C ASP A 314 -13.80 -7.42 -12.81
N HIS A 315 -12.97 -7.56 -13.84
CA HIS A 315 -11.91 -6.59 -14.18
C HIS A 315 -12.42 -5.34 -14.93
N LEU A 316 -13.72 -5.21 -15.18
CA LEU A 316 -14.34 -4.13 -15.96
C LEU A 316 -14.96 -3.02 -15.09
N GLY A 317 -14.65 -3.00 -13.78
CA GLY A 317 -15.11 -1.95 -12.86
C GLY A 317 -14.83 -0.52 -13.33
N LEU A 318 -13.67 -0.27 -13.95
CA LEU A 318 -13.37 1.06 -14.51
C LEU A 318 -14.31 1.44 -15.67
N LEU A 319 -14.68 0.48 -16.52
CA LEU A 319 -15.63 0.72 -17.63
C LEU A 319 -17.04 0.96 -17.09
N ARG A 320 -17.45 0.21 -16.06
CA ARG A 320 -18.70 0.48 -15.31
C ARG A 320 -18.74 1.92 -14.79
N ALA A 321 -17.64 2.40 -14.19
CA ALA A 321 -17.54 3.77 -13.70
C ALA A 321 -17.62 4.80 -14.83
N GLY A 322 -17.02 4.49 -15.99
CA GLY A 322 -17.15 5.30 -17.21
C GLY A 322 -18.58 5.41 -17.73
N LEU A 323 -19.37 4.32 -17.67
CA LEU A 323 -20.79 4.35 -18.06
C LEU A 323 -21.57 5.34 -17.17
N VAL A 324 -21.35 5.27 -15.86
CA VAL A 324 -22.03 6.15 -14.89
C VAL A 324 -21.59 7.60 -15.07
N ALA A 325 -20.29 7.84 -15.10
CA ALA A 325 -19.72 9.18 -15.24
C ALA A 325 -20.03 9.85 -16.60
N SER A 326 -20.25 9.06 -17.66
CA SER A 326 -20.71 9.58 -18.96
C SER A 326 -22.18 10.03 -18.94
N GLY A 327 -22.97 9.53 -18.00
CA GLY A 327 -24.42 9.75 -17.91
C GLY A 327 -25.28 8.80 -18.71
N ILE A 328 -24.69 7.80 -19.38
CA ILE A 328 -25.45 6.74 -20.05
C ILE A 328 -26.31 5.98 -19.04
N VAL A 329 -25.76 5.69 -17.85
CA VAL A 329 -26.50 5.14 -16.72
C VAL A 329 -26.43 6.14 -15.57
N PRO A 330 -27.47 6.97 -15.36
CA PRO A 330 -27.45 7.97 -14.30
C PRO A 330 -27.27 7.35 -12.91
N LEU A 331 -26.45 7.99 -12.08
CA LEU A 331 -26.17 7.54 -10.71
C LEU A 331 -27.45 7.46 -9.85
N GLY A 332 -28.42 8.36 -10.06
CA GLY A 332 -29.71 8.32 -9.36
C GLY A 332 -30.55 7.05 -9.60
N LEU A 333 -30.17 6.19 -10.55
CA LEU A 333 -30.79 4.88 -10.75
C LEU A 333 -30.23 3.80 -9.83
N GLU A 334 -29.16 4.09 -9.10
CA GLU A 334 -28.60 3.19 -8.09
C GLU A 334 -29.66 2.88 -7.02
N GLY A 335 -30.07 1.61 -6.92
CA GLY A 335 -31.12 1.17 -5.99
C GLY A 335 -32.57 1.42 -6.44
N SER A 336 -32.80 1.90 -7.67
CA SER A 336 -34.16 2.06 -8.22
C SER A 336 -34.83 0.70 -8.45
N ARG A 337 -35.95 0.46 -7.76
CA ARG A 337 -36.75 -0.79 -7.82
C ARG A 337 -38.05 -0.63 -8.62
N ARG A 338 -38.50 -1.71 -9.24
CA ARG A 338 -39.69 -1.74 -10.10
C ARG A 338 -41.00 -1.78 -9.30
N GLY A 339 -41.43 -0.62 -8.77
CA GLY A 339 -42.80 -0.39 -8.30
C GLY A 339 -43.05 -0.56 -6.79
N ARG A 340 -44.11 0.12 -6.32
CA ARG A 340 -44.54 0.25 -4.91
C ARG A 340 -44.84 -1.10 -4.24
N ARG A 341 -43.89 -1.69 -3.50
CA ARG A 341 -44.18 -2.58 -2.35
C ARG A 341 -43.19 -2.33 -1.21
N ARG A 342 -43.65 -2.55 0.03
CA ARG A 342 -42.87 -2.34 1.27
C ARG A 342 -41.64 -3.25 1.28
N ALA A 343 -40.53 -2.73 1.83
CA ALA A 343 -39.19 -3.29 1.81
C ALA A 343 -39.00 -4.67 2.49
N GLU A 344 -40.05 -5.26 3.06
CA GLU A 344 -39.93 -6.46 3.92
C GLU A 344 -40.27 -7.79 3.20
N ASP A 345 -40.76 -7.77 1.96
CA ASP A 345 -41.16 -8.98 1.20
C ASP A 345 -40.65 -8.98 -0.27
N CYS A 346 -39.34 -8.93 -0.55
CA CYS A 346 -38.82 -8.86 -1.94
C CYS A 346 -37.69 -9.85 -2.27
N ASP A 347 -37.88 -10.57 -3.38
CA ASP A 347 -36.89 -11.41 -4.12
C ASP A 347 -36.10 -10.56 -5.14
N ASP A 348 -35.02 -11.09 -5.71
CA ASP A 348 -34.12 -10.49 -6.74
C ASP A 348 -34.78 -9.95 -8.04
N ASP A 349 -36.10 -10.07 -8.19
CA ASP A 349 -36.87 -9.83 -9.43
C ASP A 349 -37.34 -8.36 -9.63
N ASP A 350 -37.02 -7.46 -8.70
CA ASP A 350 -37.45 -6.05 -8.67
C ASP A 350 -36.47 -5.04 -9.31
N ASP A 351 -35.41 -5.51 -9.96
CA ASP A 351 -34.36 -4.66 -10.55
C ASP A 351 -34.80 -3.97 -11.87
N LEU A 352 -34.32 -2.74 -12.10
CA LEU A 352 -34.58 -2.01 -13.34
C LEU A 352 -33.78 -2.61 -14.50
N MET A 353 -34.45 -2.90 -15.61
CA MET A 353 -33.81 -3.52 -16.77
C MET A 353 -33.14 -2.47 -17.67
N ILE A 354 -31.96 -2.78 -18.20
CA ILE A 354 -31.23 -1.92 -19.14
C ILE A 354 -32.07 -1.61 -20.39
N LYS A 355 -32.88 -2.56 -20.85
CA LYS A 355 -33.80 -2.36 -21.98
C LYS A 355 -34.78 -1.20 -21.77
N ASP A 356 -35.23 -0.97 -20.53
CA ASP A 356 -36.20 0.07 -20.22
C ASP A 356 -35.52 1.45 -20.28
N LEU A 357 -34.27 1.54 -19.81
CA LEU A 357 -33.42 2.73 -19.92
C LEU A 357 -33.10 3.06 -21.39
N LEU A 358 -32.61 2.07 -22.15
CA LEU A 358 -32.26 2.23 -23.55
C LEU A 358 -33.46 2.63 -24.42
N SER A 359 -34.65 2.11 -24.11
CA SER A 359 -35.90 2.48 -24.82
C SER A 359 -36.29 3.95 -24.60
N ALA A 360 -35.90 4.54 -23.47
CA ALA A 360 -36.16 5.96 -23.19
C ALA A 360 -35.15 6.91 -23.86
N MET A 361 -33.93 6.44 -24.13
CA MET A 361 -32.84 7.23 -24.71
C MET A 361 -32.79 7.15 -26.25
N MET A 362 -33.18 6.02 -26.83
CA MET A 362 -33.15 5.80 -28.29
C MET A 362 -34.50 6.15 -28.94
N PRO A 363 -34.51 6.81 -30.11
CA PRO A 363 -35.74 7.10 -30.83
C PRO A 363 -36.40 5.82 -31.36
N CYS A 364 -37.71 5.69 -31.15
CA CYS A 364 -38.51 4.56 -31.66
C CYS A 364 -38.84 4.79 -33.14
N PRO A 365 -38.57 3.82 -34.06
CA PRO A 365 -38.92 3.98 -35.47
C PRO A 365 -40.43 4.16 -35.64
N SER A 366 -40.84 5.27 -36.26
CA SER A 366 -42.23 5.75 -36.32
C SER A 366 -43.14 4.97 -37.28
N SER A 367 -42.96 3.67 -37.46
CA SER A 367 -43.74 2.88 -38.44
C SER A 367 -44.21 1.49 -37.98
N SER A 368 -44.32 1.23 -36.68
CA SER A 368 -45.13 0.09 -36.21
C SER A 368 -45.94 0.45 -34.97
N LEU A 369 -47.27 0.60 -35.15
CA LEU A 369 -48.23 0.40 -34.07
C LEU A 369 -48.11 -1.06 -33.59
N SER A 370 -47.21 -1.32 -32.65
CA SER A 370 -47.34 -2.46 -31.76
C SER A 370 -46.96 -2.02 -30.35
N SER A 371 -47.85 -2.26 -29.42
CA SER A 371 -47.79 -1.94 -28.00
C SER A 371 -46.81 -2.82 -27.22
N SER A 372 -45.62 -3.06 -27.78
CA SER A 372 -44.53 -3.77 -27.10
C SER A 372 -43.26 -2.92 -27.22
N GLY A 373 -42.77 -2.38 -26.09
CA GLY A 373 -41.53 -1.60 -25.99
C GLY A 373 -40.29 -2.47 -26.22
N VAL A 374 -40.14 -2.99 -27.44
CA VAL A 374 -39.00 -3.84 -27.84
C VAL A 374 -37.87 -2.93 -28.30
N CYS A 375 -36.79 -2.86 -27.50
CA CYS A 375 -35.53 -2.28 -27.95
C CYS A 375 -35.05 -3.01 -29.20
N THR A 376 -34.77 -2.29 -30.28
CA THR A 376 -34.24 -2.87 -31.53
C THR A 376 -32.74 -3.08 -31.47
N TYR A 377 -32.04 -2.34 -30.61
CA TYR A 377 -30.58 -2.35 -30.51
C TYR A 377 -30.12 -2.47 -29.05
N GLY A 378 -28.93 -3.02 -28.86
CA GLY A 378 -28.11 -2.90 -27.67
C GLY A 378 -26.95 -1.93 -27.92
N LEU A 379 -26.23 -1.58 -26.86
CA LEU A 379 -25.03 -0.76 -26.92
C LEU A 379 -23.79 -1.63 -26.69
N GLU A 380 -22.74 -1.42 -27.47
CA GLU A 380 -21.45 -2.07 -27.25
C GLU A 380 -20.34 -1.03 -27.11
N ILE A 381 -19.54 -1.18 -26.05
CA ILE A 381 -18.36 -0.37 -25.80
C ILE A 381 -17.14 -1.28 -25.69
N ILE A 382 -16.14 -1.00 -26.53
CA ILE A 382 -14.91 -1.77 -26.62
C ILE A 382 -13.73 -0.86 -26.30
N THR A 383 -12.86 -1.29 -25.40
CA THR A 383 -11.64 -0.56 -25.02
C THR A 383 -10.40 -1.34 -25.42
N ASN A 384 -9.37 -0.62 -25.87
CA ASN A 384 -8.06 -1.15 -26.23
C ASN A 384 -6.97 -0.14 -25.86
N VAL A 385 -5.95 -0.58 -25.11
CA VAL A 385 -4.84 0.23 -24.59
C VAL A 385 -3.51 -0.13 -25.27
N ARG A 386 -3.56 -0.96 -26.33
CA ARG A 386 -2.44 -1.31 -27.21
C ARG A 386 -1.21 -1.77 -26.44
N ASP A 387 -1.44 -2.68 -25.48
CA ASP A 387 -0.38 -3.37 -24.74
C ASP A 387 0.52 -2.48 -23.85
N ILE A 388 0.06 -1.30 -23.41
CA ILE A 388 0.81 -0.55 -22.38
C ILE A 388 0.73 -1.29 -21.03
N PRO A 389 1.87 -1.54 -20.36
CA PRO A 389 1.89 -2.18 -19.05
C PRO A 389 1.04 -1.47 -17.98
N LYS A 390 0.36 -2.25 -17.13
CA LYS A 390 -0.25 -1.73 -15.90
C LYS A 390 0.86 -1.15 -15.00
N GLY A 391 0.60 0.01 -14.40
CA GLY A 391 1.60 0.71 -13.59
C GLY A 391 2.62 1.51 -14.39
N SER A 392 2.33 1.80 -15.68
CA SER A 392 3.21 2.57 -16.57
C SER A 392 3.62 3.95 -16.07
N ARG A 393 2.88 4.51 -15.10
CA ARG A 393 3.02 5.88 -14.59
C ARG A 393 2.69 6.98 -15.61
N LEU A 394 1.96 6.63 -16.67
CA LEU A 394 1.53 7.54 -17.73
C LEU A 394 0.04 7.90 -17.64
N ALA A 395 -0.57 7.73 -16.45
CA ALA A 395 -2.00 7.96 -16.16
C ALA A 395 -2.97 7.30 -17.17
N VAL A 396 -2.67 6.07 -17.57
CA VAL A 396 -3.48 5.31 -18.54
C VAL A 396 -4.93 5.15 -18.09
N SER A 397 -5.17 4.84 -16.80
CA SER A 397 -6.51 4.63 -16.24
C SER A 397 -7.38 5.87 -16.35
N THR A 398 -6.86 7.04 -15.95
CA THR A 398 -7.57 8.32 -15.99
C THR A 398 -7.91 8.73 -17.41
N ASN A 399 -6.96 8.57 -18.33
CA ASN A 399 -7.16 8.92 -19.74
C ASN A 399 -8.09 7.92 -20.45
N LEU A 400 -8.09 6.64 -20.06
CA LEU A 400 -9.06 5.63 -20.53
C LEU A 400 -10.48 5.97 -20.07
N LEU A 401 -10.62 6.32 -18.79
CA LEU A 401 -11.89 6.77 -18.25
C LEU A 401 -12.37 8.06 -18.94
N GLY A 402 -11.47 9.03 -19.15
CA GLY A 402 -11.75 10.24 -19.92
C GLY A 402 -12.20 9.95 -21.36
N SER A 403 -11.52 9.03 -22.05
CA SER A 403 -11.87 8.59 -23.41
C SER A 403 -13.29 7.99 -23.46
N MET A 404 -13.62 7.13 -22.49
CA MET A 404 -14.95 6.52 -22.37
C MET A 404 -16.05 7.53 -22.01
N ILE A 405 -15.75 8.50 -21.15
CA ILE A 405 -16.70 9.57 -20.82
C ILE A 405 -16.93 10.46 -22.04
N ALA A 406 -15.86 10.83 -22.76
CA ALA A 406 -15.93 11.66 -23.96
C ALA A 406 -16.80 11.00 -25.04
N ILE A 407 -16.58 9.72 -25.35
CA ILE A 407 -17.37 9.02 -26.37
C ILE A 407 -18.85 8.90 -25.99
N GLY A 408 -19.14 8.66 -24.71
CA GLY A 408 -20.52 8.61 -24.20
C GLY A 408 -21.21 9.98 -24.25
N MET A 409 -20.50 11.04 -23.88
CA MET A 409 -20.99 12.43 -23.99
C MET A 409 -21.28 12.83 -25.44
N ARG A 410 -20.44 12.42 -26.39
CA ARG A 410 -20.65 12.63 -27.83
C ARG A 410 -21.89 11.90 -28.34
N ALA A 411 -22.01 10.62 -27.98
CA ALA A 411 -23.13 9.78 -28.41
C ALA A 411 -24.50 10.27 -27.88
N THR A 412 -24.50 11.01 -26.76
CA THR A 412 -25.70 11.53 -26.09
C THR A 412 -25.93 13.03 -26.30
N GLY A 413 -25.18 13.68 -27.19
CA GLY A 413 -25.36 15.09 -27.52
C GLY A 413 -24.94 16.08 -26.43
N GLN A 414 -24.15 15.65 -25.44
CA GLN A 414 -23.62 16.52 -24.38
C GLN A 414 -22.44 17.38 -24.87
N THR A 415 -21.82 17.01 -25.99
CA THR A 415 -20.79 17.79 -26.68
C THR A 415 -21.36 18.48 -27.91
N SER A 416 -20.71 19.57 -28.32
CA SER A 416 -21.08 20.37 -29.49
C SER A 416 -20.88 19.64 -30.82
N SER A 417 -20.02 18.61 -30.87
CA SER A 417 -19.70 17.86 -32.09
C SER A 417 -19.46 16.38 -31.81
N LEU A 418 -19.99 15.53 -32.70
CA LEU A 418 -19.87 14.07 -32.61
C LEU A 418 -18.43 13.57 -32.89
N VAL A 419 -17.71 14.26 -33.78
CA VAL A 419 -16.35 13.92 -34.21
C VAL A 419 -15.42 15.13 -34.06
N GLY A 420 -14.11 14.89 -34.09
CA GLY A 420 -13.08 15.91 -33.90
C GLY A 420 -12.64 16.08 -32.45
N PRO A 421 -11.77 17.07 -32.17
CA PRO A 421 -11.26 17.33 -30.83
C PRO A 421 -12.36 17.90 -29.91
N LEU A 422 -12.18 17.75 -28.59
CA LEU A 422 -13.05 18.38 -27.60
C LEU A 422 -12.74 19.88 -27.42
N LEU A 423 -13.77 20.68 -27.18
CA LEU A 423 -13.63 22.07 -26.75
C LEU A 423 -13.06 22.15 -25.32
N GLU A 424 -12.50 23.31 -24.95
CA GLU A 424 -11.89 23.46 -23.62
C GLU A 424 -12.88 23.23 -22.47
N GLY A 425 -14.10 23.78 -22.58
CA GLY A 425 -15.15 23.54 -21.58
C GLY A 425 -15.55 22.06 -21.48
N GLU A 426 -15.55 21.35 -22.62
CA GLU A 426 -15.88 19.91 -22.69
C GLU A 426 -14.76 19.07 -22.07
N ARG A 427 -13.48 19.37 -22.36
CA ARG A 427 -12.33 18.69 -21.72
C ARG A 427 -12.34 18.85 -20.21
N ARG A 428 -12.63 20.06 -19.72
CA ARG A 428 -12.75 20.34 -18.28
C ARG A 428 -13.90 19.56 -17.64
N LEU A 429 -15.02 19.42 -18.33
CA LEU A 429 -16.15 18.61 -17.88
C LEU A 429 -15.82 17.12 -17.84
N VAL A 430 -15.17 16.60 -18.89
CA VAL A 430 -14.69 15.20 -18.92
C VAL A 430 -13.70 14.95 -17.79
N ALA A 431 -12.75 15.87 -17.54
CA ALA A 431 -11.83 15.75 -16.41
C ALA A 431 -12.55 15.72 -15.06
N ALA A 432 -13.54 16.59 -14.84
CA ALA A 432 -14.35 16.60 -13.61
C ALA A 432 -15.07 15.26 -13.36
N ARG A 433 -15.62 14.68 -14.45
CA ARG A 433 -16.34 13.40 -14.41
C ARG A 433 -15.40 12.21 -14.31
N ALA A 434 -14.21 12.29 -14.91
CA ALA A 434 -13.17 11.27 -14.76
C ALA A 434 -12.70 11.20 -13.30
N ILE A 435 -12.50 12.34 -12.64
CA ILE A 435 -12.21 12.38 -11.21
C ILE A 435 -13.32 11.67 -10.44
N LEU A 436 -14.59 12.02 -10.67
CA LEU A 436 -15.70 11.31 -10.03
C LEU A 436 -15.68 9.79 -10.30
N GLY A 437 -15.48 9.36 -11.55
CA GLY A 437 -15.46 7.94 -11.90
C GLY A 437 -14.28 7.19 -11.27
N GLU A 438 -13.13 7.83 -11.09
CA GLU A 438 -12.02 7.25 -10.31
C GLU A 438 -12.45 7.01 -8.86
N TRP A 439 -13.10 8.00 -8.23
CA TRP A 439 -13.60 7.88 -6.87
C TRP A 439 -14.68 6.80 -6.74
N LEU A 440 -15.62 6.70 -7.70
CA LEU A 440 -16.63 5.62 -7.73
C LEU A 440 -15.99 4.23 -7.83
N GLY A 441 -14.86 4.14 -8.54
CA GLY A 441 -14.04 2.94 -8.65
C GLY A 441 -13.04 2.74 -7.50
N GLY A 442 -13.02 3.61 -6.48
CA GLY A 442 -12.14 3.50 -5.31
C GLY A 442 -10.69 3.99 -5.50
N SER A 443 -10.42 4.84 -6.50
CA SER A 443 -9.10 5.41 -6.80
C SER A 443 -9.04 6.91 -6.53
N GLY A 444 -7.99 7.39 -5.87
CA GLY A 444 -7.70 8.82 -5.66
C GLY A 444 -6.44 9.26 -6.41
N GLY A 445 -6.61 9.96 -7.54
CA GLY A 445 -5.53 10.38 -8.44
C GLY A 445 -4.89 11.75 -8.11
N GLY A 446 -4.03 12.24 -9.01
CA GLY A 446 -3.48 13.60 -9.00
C GLY A 446 -4.10 14.51 -10.05
N TRP A 447 -4.05 15.84 -9.85
CA TRP A 447 -4.60 16.84 -10.79
C TRP A 447 -4.13 16.69 -12.23
N GLN A 448 -2.88 16.29 -12.39
CA GLN A 448 -2.19 16.16 -13.66
C GLN A 448 -2.61 14.92 -14.46
N ASP A 449 -3.38 13.98 -13.88
CA ASP A 449 -3.66 12.65 -14.49
C ASP A 449 -4.49 12.77 -15.77
N SER A 450 -5.40 13.74 -15.78
CA SER A 450 -6.26 14.10 -16.92
C SER A 450 -5.52 14.78 -18.09
N GLY A 451 -4.22 15.06 -17.93
CA GLY A 451 -3.45 15.83 -18.90
C GLY A 451 -3.44 15.25 -20.32
N GLY A 452 -3.54 13.93 -20.50
CA GLY A 452 -3.53 13.30 -21.84
C GLY A 452 -4.66 13.81 -22.76
N MET A 453 -5.79 14.25 -22.20
CA MET A 453 -6.91 14.78 -22.99
C MET A 453 -6.60 16.10 -23.70
N TRP A 454 -5.64 16.88 -23.20
CA TRP A 454 -5.20 18.14 -23.81
C TRP A 454 -4.07 17.90 -24.83
N PRO A 455 -3.98 18.70 -25.89
CA PRO A 455 -2.90 18.60 -26.86
C PRO A 455 -1.54 18.99 -26.27
N GLY A 456 -0.49 18.45 -26.87
CA GLY A 456 0.89 18.90 -26.77
C GLY A 456 1.39 19.10 -25.35
N LEU A 457 2.22 20.13 -25.19
CA LEU A 457 2.86 20.53 -23.94
C LEU A 457 1.99 21.54 -23.19
N LYS A 458 1.78 21.30 -21.89
CA LYS A 458 1.00 22.21 -21.03
C LYS A 458 1.58 22.34 -19.64
N LEU A 459 1.35 23.52 -19.06
CA LEU A 459 1.50 23.77 -17.63
C LEU A 459 0.13 23.61 -16.95
N ILE A 460 0.07 22.68 -16.01
CA ILE A 460 -1.08 22.42 -15.14
C ILE A 460 -0.79 23.09 -13.80
N CYS A 461 -1.64 24.03 -13.39
CA CYS A 461 -1.43 24.80 -12.16
C CYS A 461 -2.67 24.87 -11.28
N GLY A 462 -2.45 24.86 -9.97
CA GLY A 462 -3.47 25.14 -8.99
C GLY A 462 -4.03 26.54 -9.09
N VAL A 463 -5.30 26.68 -8.73
CA VAL A 463 -6.04 27.94 -8.79
C VAL A 463 -6.64 28.21 -7.42
N ARG A 464 -6.48 29.43 -6.91
CA ARG A 464 -7.14 29.87 -5.68
C ARG A 464 -8.65 29.90 -5.86
N SER A 465 -9.39 29.47 -4.84
CA SER A 465 -10.84 29.61 -4.81
C SER A 465 -11.23 31.08 -4.67
N SER A 466 -12.37 31.46 -5.25
CA SER A 466 -12.90 32.82 -5.31
C SER A 466 -14.43 32.79 -5.24
N GLY A 467 -15.06 33.93 -4.94
CA GLY A 467 -16.52 34.01 -4.84
C GLY A 467 -17.22 33.46 -6.09
N GLY A 468 -18.07 32.44 -5.91
CA GLY A 468 -18.75 31.71 -6.99
C GLY A 468 -18.23 30.28 -7.22
N ASP A 469 -17.04 29.96 -6.72
CA ASP A 469 -16.54 28.59 -6.69
C ASP A 469 -17.18 27.80 -5.54
N PRO A 470 -17.57 26.52 -5.72
CA PRO A 470 -18.12 25.68 -4.65
C PRO A 470 -17.20 25.58 -3.42
N GLU A 471 -15.89 25.69 -3.64
CA GLU A 471 -14.88 25.54 -2.60
C GLU A 471 -14.58 26.85 -1.85
N TYR A 472 -15.18 27.98 -2.21
CA TYR A 472 -14.93 29.27 -1.56
C TYR A 472 -15.40 29.26 -0.09
N GLY A 473 -14.48 29.56 0.84
CA GLY A 473 -14.74 29.48 2.28
C GLY A 473 -14.59 28.07 2.89
N VAL A 474 -14.39 27.04 2.06
CA VAL A 474 -14.14 25.65 2.47
C VAL A 474 -12.66 25.29 2.26
N SER A 475 -12.12 25.63 1.09
CA SER A 475 -10.74 25.35 0.66
C SER A 475 -10.07 26.61 0.11
N ARG A 476 -8.73 26.66 0.14
CA ARG A 476 -7.95 27.76 -0.45
C ARG A 476 -7.86 27.68 -1.97
N GLY A 477 -7.97 26.48 -2.53
CA GLY A 477 -7.86 26.18 -3.96
C GLY A 477 -9.05 25.38 -4.47
N ARG A 478 -9.29 25.47 -5.78
CA ARG A 478 -10.38 24.80 -6.52
C ARG A 478 -10.07 23.32 -6.75
N LEU A 479 -11.09 22.48 -6.94
CA LEU A 479 -10.91 21.07 -7.28
C LEU A 479 -10.21 20.85 -8.64
N LEU A 480 -10.54 21.66 -9.65
CA LEU A 480 -9.96 21.51 -10.98
C LEU A 480 -8.80 22.48 -11.21
N PRO A 481 -7.66 22.00 -11.73
CA PRO A 481 -6.55 22.88 -12.08
C PRO A 481 -6.86 23.69 -13.35
N HIS A 482 -5.99 24.66 -13.63
CA HIS A 482 -5.94 25.35 -14.91
C HIS A 482 -4.91 24.69 -15.83
N HIS A 483 -5.34 24.33 -17.04
CA HIS A 483 -4.50 23.75 -18.08
C HIS A 483 -4.11 24.85 -19.07
N ARG A 484 -2.85 25.30 -19.03
CA ARG A 484 -2.33 26.31 -19.94
C ARG A 484 -1.43 25.63 -20.98
N LEU A 485 -1.89 25.58 -22.22
CA LEU A 485 -1.05 25.15 -23.34
C LEU A 485 0.17 26.07 -23.44
N LEU A 486 1.36 25.51 -23.57
CA LEU A 486 2.58 26.29 -23.76
C LEU A 486 2.66 26.73 -25.22
N THR A 487 2.87 28.02 -25.43
CA THR A 487 2.97 28.64 -26.77
C THR A 487 4.40 28.54 -27.31
N GLU A 488 4.62 28.94 -28.55
CA GLU A 488 5.96 29.02 -29.16
C GLU A 488 6.94 29.88 -28.35
N GLU A 489 6.46 30.90 -27.64
CA GLU A 489 7.29 31.73 -26.75
C GLU A 489 7.71 31.00 -25.47
N ASP A 490 6.88 30.09 -24.96
CA ASP A 490 7.15 29.32 -23.75
C ASP A 490 7.94 28.03 -24.04
N ALA A 491 7.66 27.38 -25.16
CA ALA A 491 8.22 26.12 -25.58
C ALA A 491 8.28 26.05 -27.11
N PRO A 492 9.41 26.51 -27.71
CA PRO A 492 9.58 26.51 -29.16
C PRO A 492 9.51 25.11 -29.78
N GLU A 493 9.15 24.99 -31.05
CA GLU A 493 9.10 23.70 -31.76
C GLU A 493 10.45 22.95 -31.70
N SER A 494 11.56 23.69 -31.66
CA SER A 494 12.90 23.13 -31.48
C SER A 494 13.05 22.32 -30.19
N LEU A 495 12.37 22.70 -29.10
CA LEU A 495 12.40 21.96 -27.84
C LEU A 495 11.86 20.54 -28.02
N LEU A 496 10.70 20.39 -28.65
CA LEU A 496 10.07 19.07 -28.84
C LEU A 496 10.93 18.17 -29.72
N ARG A 497 11.56 18.74 -30.75
CA ARG A 497 12.51 18.04 -31.61
C ARG A 497 13.74 17.57 -30.85
N GLU A 498 14.35 18.44 -30.06
CA GLU A 498 15.53 18.10 -29.25
C GLU A 498 15.20 17.10 -28.13
N LEU A 499 14.03 17.20 -27.49
CA LEU A 499 13.54 16.20 -26.55
C LEU A 499 13.43 14.83 -27.21
N GLY A 500 12.79 14.75 -28.38
CA GLY A 500 12.67 13.52 -29.16
C GLY A 500 14.02 12.93 -29.56
N ARG A 501 15.05 13.76 -29.74
CA ARG A 501 16.42 13.34 -30.08
C ARG A 501 17.29 12.96 -28.89
N SER A 502 16.89 13.31 -27.67
CA SER A 502 17.74 13.15 -26.47
C SER A 502 17.15 12.21 -25.40
N LEU A 503 15.82 12.07 -25.34
CA LEU A 503 15.13 11.30 -24.30
C LEU A 503 14.81 9.87 -24.76
N VAL A 504 15.18 8.90 -23.94
CA VAL A 504 14.75 7.49 -24.05
C VAL A 504 13.72 7.21 -22.97
N LEU A 505 12.50 6.86 -23.36
CA LEU A 505 11.39 6.54 -22.46
C LEU A 505 11.30 5.02 -22.24
N ILE A 506 11.18 4.59 -20.99
CA ILE A 506 11.20 3.17 -20.61
C ILE A 506 10.14 2.82 -19.56
N HIS A 507 9.88 1.53 -19.42
CA HIS A 507 9.23 0.92 -18.27
C HIS A 507 10.20 -0.06 -17.60
N GLY A 508 10.52 0.15 -16.33
CA GLY A 508 11.50 -0.66 -15.58
C GLY A 508 11.03 -2.07 -15.22
N GLY A 509 9.75 -2.40 -15.42
CA GLY A 509 9.17 -3.72 -15.18
C GLY A 509 8.60 -3.93 -13.78
N MET A 510 8.70 -2.94 -12.89
CA MET A 510 8.12 -2.98 -11.54
C MET A 510 6.71 -2.39 -11.53
N ALA A 511 5.80 -3.00 -10.78
CA ALA A 511 4.51 -2.44 -10.43
C ALA A 511 4.50 -2.17 -8.91
N GLN A 512 4.20 -0.93 -8.50
CA GLN A 512 4.25 -0.56 -7.09
C GLN A 512 2.99 0.23 -6.69
N ASN A 513 2.49 -0.04 -5.49
CA ASN A 513 1.38 0.70 -4.92
C ASN A 513 1.85 2.05 -4.37
N VAL A 514 1.23 3.14 -4.82
CA VAL A 514 1.55 4.51 -4.37
C VAL A 514 0.73 4.97 -3.16
N GLY A 515 -0.29 4.21 -2.73
CA GLY A 515 -1.16 4.56 -1.60
C GLY A 515 -0.39 4.95 -0.32
N PRO A 516 0.54 4.10 0.19
CA PRO A 516 1.33 4.44 1.37
C PRO A 516 2.19 5.70 1.23
N ILE A 517 2.56 6.07 -0.01
CA ILE A 517 3.32 7.30 -0.26
C ILE A 517 2.43 8.52 -0.17
N LEU A 518 1.19 8.44 -0.65
CA LEU A 518 0.23 9.54 -0.50
C LEU A 518 0.07 9.89 0.98
N GLU A 519 -0.06 8.88 1.85
CA GLU A 519 -0.10 9.09 3.30
C GLU A 519 1.16 9.80 3.81
N MET A 520 2.35 9.25 3.52
CA MET A 520 3.62 9.83 3.97
C MET A 520 3.84 11.28 3.52
N VAL A 521 3.55 11.60 2.25
CA VAL A 521 3.66 12.97 1.71
C VAL A 521 2.76 13.93 2.49
N THR A 522 1.54 13.49 2.78
CA THR A 522 0.51 14.29 3.47
C THR A 522 0.89 14.53 4.93
N GLU A 523 1.36 13.49 5.62
CA GLU A 523 1.80 13.59 7.00
C GLU A 523 2.93 14.61 7.14
N LYS A 524 3.97 14.50 6.31
CA LYS A 524 5.09 15.46 6.27
C LYS A 524 4.66 16.88 5.94
N TYR A 525 3.64 17.02 5.09
CA TYR A 525 3.05 18.31 4.78
C TYR A 525 2.32 18.92 5.98
N LEU A 526 1.48 18.14 6.67
CA LEU A 526 0.71 18.58 7.83
C LEU A 526 1.64 18.94 9.00
N LEU A 527 2.71 18.18 9.21
CA LEU A 527 3.69 18.42 10.28
C LEU A 527 4.67 19.56 9.98
N ARG A 528 4.74 20.05 8.73
CA ARG A 528 5.65 21.15 8.30
C ARG A 528 7.11 20.91 8.70
N GLU A 529 7.57 19.67 8.58
CA GLU A 529 8.94 19.32 8.93
C GLU A 529 9.94 20.16 8.13
N GLU A 530 10.96 20.65 8.81
CA GLU A 530 11.85 21.67 8.27
C GLU A 530 12.52 21.22 6.97
N LYS A 531 13.13 20.03 6.95
CA LYS A 531 13.87 19.51 5.78
C LYS A 531 12.94 19.31 4.58
N GLU A 532 11.80 18.67 4.79
CA GLU A 532 10.77 18.38 3.81
C GLU A 532 10.14 19.68 3.29
N TRP A 533 9.97 20.68 4.15
CA TRP A 533 9.44 21.99 3.79
C TRP A 533 10.39 22.76 2.88
N HIS A 534 11.68 22.80 3.21
CA HIS A 534 12.71 23.38 2.34
C HIS A 534 12.78 22.66 0.99
N ALA A 535 12.70 21.34 0.99
CA ALA A 535 12.65 20.53 -0.23
C ALA A 535 11.46 20.93 -1.14
N ARG A 536 10.26 21.16 -0.58
CA ARG A 536 9.11 21.63 -1.36
C ARG A 536 9.34 22.99 -2.01
N HIS A 537 9.93 23.94 -1.29
CA HIS A 537 10.27 25.26 -1.87
C HIS A 537 11.31 25.14 -2.98
N ARG A 538 12.36 24.33 -2.79
CA ARG A 538 13.33 24.07 -3.86
C ARG A 538 12.67 23.47 -5.10
N SER A 539 11.69 22.57 -4.94
CA SER A 539 10.92 22.04 -6.07
C SER A 539 10.16 23.11 -6.85
N VAL A 540 9.69 24.18 -6.19
CA VAL A 540 9.02 25.32 -6.86
C VAL A 540 10.03 26.16 -7.63
N GLU A 541 11.22 26.40 -7.08
CA GLU A 541 12.30 27.11 -7.77
C GLU A 541 12.77 26.34 -9.01
N ILE A 542 12.96 25.01 -8.89
CA ILE A 542 13.30 24.14 -10.03
C ILE A 542 12.24 24.24 -11.14
N MET A 543 10.96 24.34 -10.79
CA MET A 543 9.89 24.54 -11.79
C MET A 543 10.07 25.84 -12.57
N ASP A 544 10.42 26.94 -11.89
CA ASP A 544 10.66 28.23 -12.56
C ASP A 544 11.90 28.17 -13.46
N GLU A 545 12.97 27.52 -13.01
CA GLU A 545 14.18 27.26 -13.80
C GLU A 545 13.89 26.37 -15.03
N LEU A 546 13.05 25.34 -14.87
CA LEU A 546 12.61 24.46 -15.97
C LEU A 546 11.84 25.24 -17.04
N LEU A 547 10.91 26.11 -16.64
CA LEU A 547 10.18 26.95 -17.59
C LEU A 547 11.13 27.88 -18.36
N MET A 548 12.19 28.41 -17.73
CA MET A 548 13.21 29.18 -18.44
C MET A 548 14.04 28.32 -19.41
N ALA A 549 14.35 27.09 -19.04
CA ALA A 549 15.08 26.16 -19.91
C ALA A 549 14.24 25.70 -21.12
N PHE A 550 12.93 25.49 -20.94
CA PHE A 550 12.00 25.22 -22.04
C PHE A 550 12.00 26.34 -23.09
N ARG A 551 11.93 27.60 -22.66
CA ARG A 551 11.99 28.78 -23.56
C ARG A 551 13.26 28.82 -24.40
N ARG A 552 14.37 28.28 -23.87
CA ARG A 552 15.68 28.25 -24.52
C ARG A 552 15.93 26.98 -25.34
N SER A 553 15.00 26.03 -25.33
CA SER A 553 15.20 24.68 -25.89
C SER A 553 16.44 23.96 -25.31
N ASP A 554 16.81 24.23 -24.06
CA ASP A 554 18.01 23.69 -23.43
C ASP A 554 17.73 22.36 -22.72
N VAL A 555 17.71 21.28 -23.50
CA VAL A 555 17.41 19.91 -23.02
C VAL A 555 18.43 19.41 -22.00
N LYS A 556 19.69 19.84 -22.08
CA LYS A 556 20.73 19.44 -21.13
C LYS A 556 20.47 20.05 -19.75
N THR A 557 20.11 21.34 -19.70
CA THR A 557 19.70 21.98 -18.44
C THR A 557 18.40 21.37 -17.89
N ILE A 558 17.42 21.07 -18.75
CA ILE A 558 16.19 20.36 -18.34
C ILE A 558 16.53 19.04 -17.67
N ALA A 559 17.37 18.21 -18.32
CA ALA A 559 17.81 16.92 -17.79
C ALA A 559 18.50 17.05 -16.42
N SER A 560 19.36 18.05 -16.25
CA SER A 560 20.02 18.34 -14.97
C SER A 560 19.01 18.71 -13.87
N LEU A 561 18.06 19.58 -14.18
CA LEU A 561 17.06 20.07 -13.22
C LEU A 561 16.09 18.98 -12.76
N VAL A 562 15.61 18.13 -13.68
CA VAL A 562 14.75 17.00 -13.28
C VAL A 562 15.51 15.94 -12.49
N THR A 563 16.80 15.75 -12.78
CA THR A 563 17.69 14.87 -12.01
C THR A 563 17.92 15.43 -10.60
N GLU A 564 18.17 16.73 -10.48
CA GLU A 564 18.30 17.42 -9.20
C GLU A 564 17.01 17.27 -8.38
N ASN A 565 15.85 17.49 -9.01
CA ASN A 565 14.56 17.36 -8.35
C ASN A 565 14.36 15.94 -7.79
N PHE A 566 14.71 14.92 -8.58
CA PHE A 566 14.65 13.52 -8.18
C PHE A 566 15.62 13.20 -7.03
N LEU A 567 16.90 13.57 -7.15
CA LEU A 567 17.92 13.24 -6.17
C LEU A 567 17.80 14.05 -4.86
N GLY A 568 17.25 15.26 -4.94
CA GLY A 568 17.12 16.20 -3.83
C GLY A 568 15.68 16.26 -3.29
N PRO A 569 14.85 17.23 -3.72
CA PRO A 569 13.52 17.47 -3.18
C PRO A 569 12.63 16.23 -3.04
N ILE A 570 12.49 15.44 -4.10
CA ILE A 570 11.59 14.28 -4.13
C ILE A 570 12.03 13.23 -3.11
N ARG A 571 13.32 12.89 -3.08
CA ARG A 571 13.88 11.92 -2.12
C ARG A 571 13.96 12.44 -0.69
N SER A 572 14.05 13.76 -0.51
CA SER A 572 13.99 14.37 0.82
C SER A 572 12.62 14.18 1.44
N ILE A 573 11.56 14.36 0.64
CA ILE A 573 10.18 14.16 1.10
C ILE A 573 9.85 12.66 1.17
N ILE A 574 10.18 11.90 0.15
CA ILE A 574 9.92 10.46 0.07
C ILE A 574 11.22 9.72 -0.29
N PRO A 575 11.99 9.28 0.73
CA PRO A 575 13.22 8.53 0.51
C PRO A 575 13.04 7.30 -0.40
N PHE A 576 11.86 6.68 -0.35
CA PHE A 576 11.48 5.48 -1.10
C PHE A 576 10.95 5.74 -2.51
N ALA A 577 10.95 6.99 -2.99
CA ALA A 577 10.64 7.29 -4.40
C ALA A 577 11.67 6.67 -5.36
N SER A 578 12.88 6.41 -4.84
CA SER A 578 13.98 5.69 -5.48
C SER A 578 14.13 4.28 -4.89
N ASN A 579 14.75 3.39 -5.65
CA ASN A 579 15.14 2.06 -5.18
C ASN A 579 16.50 1.67 -5.78
N VAL A 580 17.11 0.58 -5.27
CA VAL A 580 18.43 0.14 -5.72
C VAL A 580 18.47 -0.21 -7.21
N TYR A 581 17.36 -0.66 -7.80
CA TYR A 581 17.28 -0.95 -9.23
C TYR A 581 17.44 0.34 -10.04
N THR A 582 16.62 1.35 -9.79
CA THR A 582 16.69 2.65 -10.45
C THR A 582 18.07 3.30 -10.28
N GLU A 583 18.61 3.32 -9.05
CA GLU A 583 19.94 3.90 -8.79
C GLU A 583 21.06 3.15 -9.50
N THR A 584 20.95 1.82 -9.61
CA THR A 584 21.91 1.01 -10.35
C THR A 584 21.85 1.30 -11.84
N LEU A 585 20.66 1.50 -12.42
CA LEU A 585 20.52 1.90 -13.82
C LEU A 585 21.19 3.26 -14.06
N ILE A 586 20.85 4.27 -13.26
CA ILE A 586 21.44 5.62 -13.37
C ILE A 586 22.96 5.54 -13.28
N ARG A 587 23.50 4.83 -12.29
CA ARG A 587 24.94 4.66 -12.11
C ARG A 587 25.59 3.96 -13.31
N ARG A 588 25.06 2.83 -13.78
CA ARG A 588 25.63 2.08 -14.91
C ARG A 588 25.61 2.90 -16.20
N MET A 589 24.55 3.66 -16.44
CA MET A 589 24.47 4.53 -17.62
C MET A 589 25.42 5.73 -17.51
N GLN A 590 25.52 6.34 -16.33
CA GLN A 590 26.49 7.41 -16.07
C GLN A 590 27.94 6.95 -16.25
N GLU A 591 28.29 5.76 -15.75
CA GLU A 591 29.62 5.14 -15.90
C GLU A 591 29.93 4.82 -17.37
N ARG A 592 28.92 4.36 -18.13
CA ARG A 592 29.08 3.94 -19.52
C ARG A 592 29.22 5.12 -20.49
N PHE A 593 28.43 6.18 -20.30
CA PHE A 593 28.32 7.28 -21.26
C PHE A 593 29.00 8.59 -20.81
N GLY A 594 29.40 8.71 -19.53
CA GLY A 594 30.11 9.87 -19.02
C GLY A 594 29.33 11.17 -19.24
N GLU A 595 29.97 12.16 -19.86
CA GLU A 595 29.37 13.47 -20.18
C GLU A 595 28.24 13.40 -21.21
N ASN A 596 28.13 12.29 -21.95
CA ASN A 596 27.05 12.06 -22.92
C ASN A 596 25.76 11.57 -22.25
N PHE A 597 25.79 11.23 -20.96
CA PHE A 597 24.58 11.04 -20.15
C PHE A 597 24.24 12.37 -19.46
N TRP A 598 23.05 12.90 -19.74
CA TRP A 598 22.65 14.23 -19.29
C TRP A 598 21.75 14.21 -18.05
N GLY A 599 21.00 13.13 -17.82
CA GLY A 599 20.15 13.05 -16.64
C GLY A 599 19.07 11.97 -16.67
N PHE A 600 18.27 11.94 -15.60
CA PHE A 600 17.21 10.98 -15.32
C PHE A 600 15.89 11.69 -15.02
N LEU A 601 14.81 11.11 -15.53
CA LEU A 601 13.42 11.54 -15.32
C LEU A 601 12.62 10.42 -14.67
N MET A 602 12.00 10.71 -13.53
CA MET A 602 10.95 9.87 -12.96
C MET A 602 9.59 10.30 -13.53
N CYS A 603 8.79 9.35 -14.00
CA CYS A 603 7.41 9.62 -14.41
C CYS A 603 6.43 9.21 -13.31
N GLY A 604 5.38 9.99 -13.08
CA GLY A 604 4.44 9.80 -11.97
C GLY A 604 5.13 9.80 -10.60
N GLY A 605 4.59 9.02 -9.66
CA GLY A 605 4.97 9.10 -8.25
C GLY A 605 6.12 8.20 -7.76
N MET A 606 6.56 7.19 -8.53
CA MET A 606 7.63 6.28 -8.10
C MET A 606 8.43 5.74 -9.28
N SER A 607 9.75 5.60 -9.06
CA SER A 607 10.66 4.97 -10.01
C SER A 607 10.53 3.44 -10.06
N GLY A 608 11.02 2.80 -11.12
CA GLY A 608 10.89 1.35 -11.38
C GLY A 608 9.74 1.00 -12.33
N GLY A 609 8.74 1.87 -12.45
CA GLY A 609 7.72 1.86 -13.51
C GLY A 609 8.18 2.71 -14.72
N GLY A 610 7.38 3.70 -15.13
CA GLY A 610 7.74 4.68 -16.16
C GLY A 610 8.91 5.58 -15.77
N MET A 611 9.94 5.64 -16.62
CA MET A 611 11.14 6.45 -16.40
C MET A 611 11.70 6.96 -17.73
N GLY A 612 12.51 8.01 -17.68
CA GLY A 612 13.21 8.58 -18.83
C GLY A 612 14.70 8.78 -18.57
N PHE A 613 15.53 8.59 -19.59
CA PHE A 613 16.97 8.83 -19.53
C PHE A 613 17.37 9.78 -20.66
N PHE A 614 18.07 10.86 -20.32
CA PHE A 614 18.56 11.87 -21.26
C PHE A 614 20.00 11.58 -21.67
N PHE A 615 20.24 11.64 -22.97
CA PHE A 615 21.56 11.46 -23.58
C PHE A 615 21.84 12.55 -24.61
N ASP A 616 23.11 12.70 -24.95
CA ASP A 616 23.50 13.43 -26.15
C ASP A 616 22.82 12.81 -27.39
N PRO A 617 22.19 13.62 -28.26
CA PRO A 617 21.54 13.16 -29.48
C PRO A 617 22.37 12.22 -30.35
N ASN A 618 23.70 12.38 -30.34
CA ASN A 618 24.61 11.56 -31.16
C ASN A 618 24.76 10.13 -30.63
N VAL A 619 24.47 9.89 -29.35
CA VAL A 619 24.60 8.57 -28.71
C VAL A 619 23.26 7.95 -28.32
N LYS A 620 22.13 8.63 -28.50
CA LYS A 620 20.80 8.15 -28.07
C LYS A 620 20.48 6.75 -28.57
N GLU A 621 20.71 6.46 -29.85
CA GLU A 621 20.39 5.15 -30.43
C GLU A 621 21.24 4.01 -29.85
N GLU A 622 22.53 4.27 -29.60
CA GLU A 622 23.40 3.33 -28.89
C GLU A 622 22.93 3.16 -27.43
N ALA A 623 22.65 4.27 -26.75
CA ALA A 623 22.18 4.28 -25.38
C ALA A 623 20.86 3.54 -25.20
N HIS A 624 19.93 3.65 -26.15
CA HIS A 624 18.68 2.90 -26.16
C HIS A 624 18.92 1.38 -26.14
N ALA A 625 19.80 0.88 -27.03
CA ALA A 625 20.12 -0.54 -27.10
C ALA A 625 20.87 -1.04 -25.85
N VAL A 626 21.80 -0.23 -25.32
CA VAL A 626 22.53 -0.56 -24.09
C VAL A 626 21.59 -0.58 -22.88
N LEU A 627 20.69 0.41 -22.78
CA LEU A 627 19.75 0.52 -21.67
C LEU A 627 18.81 -0.69 -21.59
N GLU A 628 18.30 -1.18 -22.71
CA GLU A 628 17.47 -2.40 -22.75
C GLU A 628 18.20 -3.61 -22.12
N SER A 629 19.47 -3.81 -22.51
CA SER A 629 20.31 -4.89 -21.97
C SER A 629 20.62 -4.69 -20.49
N VAL A 630 20.99 -3.47 -20.09
CA VAL A 630 21.31 -3.14 -18.70
C VAL A 630 20.11 -3.33 -17.80
N MET A 631 18.91 -2.92 -18.23
CA MET A 631 17.67 -3.14 -17.48
C MET A 631 17.40 -4.63 -17.27
N LEU A 632 17.47 -5.44 -18.33
CA LEU A 632 17.21 -6.88 -18.23
C LEU A 632 18.24 -7.60 -17.35
N GLN A 633 19.52 -7.24 -17.48
CA GLN A 633 20.57 -7.79 -16.64
C GLN A 633 20.36 -7.41 -15.17
N THR A 634 20.11 -6.13 -14.89
CA THR A 634 19.92 -5.64 -13.52
C THR A 634 18.64 -6.21 -12.90
N LYS A 635 17.57 -6.42 -13.68
CA LYS A 635 16.39 -7.17 -13.25
C LYS A 635 16.76 -8.58 -12.82
N LYS A 636 17.49 -9.35 -13.65
CA LYS A 636 17.89 -10.72 -13.31
C LYS A 636 18.74 -10.79 -12.04
N GLU A 637 19.60 -9.80 -11.82
CA GLU A 637 20.41 -9.71 -10.60
C GLU A 637 19.55 -9.43 -9.34
N LEU A 638 18.41 -8.75 -9.48
CA LEU A 638 17.59 -8.26 -8.37
C LEU A 638 16.22 -8.93 -8.25
N GLU A 639 15.80 -9.80 -9.17
CA GLU A 639 14.43 -10.35 -9.21
C GLU A 639 14.09 -11.26 -8.03
N HIS A 640 15.12 -11.77 -7.33
CA HIS A 640 14.95 -12.48 -6.06
C HIS A 640 14.73 -11.56 -4.85
N CYS A 641 15.08 -10.27 -4.97
CA CYS A 641 15.09 -9.29 -3.88
C CYS A 641 14.02 -8.20 -4.06
N LEU A 642 13.61 -7.92 -5.30
CA LEU A 642 12.67 -6.86 -5.67
C LEU A 642 11.51 -7.37 -6.54
N PRO A 643 10.31 -6.80 -6.40
CA PRO A 643 9.12 -7.27 -7.11
C PRO A 643 9.04 -6.71 -8.55
N PHE A 644 9.52 -7.48 -9.53
CA PHE A 644 9.25 -7.20 -10.95
C PHE A 644 7.98 -7.91 -11.38
N ALA A 645 7.04 -7.18 -12.00
CA ALA A 645 5.79 -7.72 -12.56
C ALA A 645 5.98 -8.26 -13.98
N MET A 646 6.91 -7.65 -14.73
CA MET A 646 7.26 -8.05 -16.09
C MET A 646 8.73 -7.73 -16.36
N ASP A 647 9.22 -8.19 -17.50
CA ASP A 647 10.48 -7.70 -18.03
C ASP A 647 10.35 -6.23 -18.46
N PRO A 648 11.44 -5.44 -18.34
CA PRO A 648 11.46 -4.04 -18.75
C PRO A 648 11.24 -3.87 -20.27
N VAL A 649 10.74 -2.71 -20.66
CA VAL A 649 10.50 -2.34 -22.07
C VAL A 649 10.93 -0.91 -22.37
N CYS A 650 11.35 -0.65 -23.61
CA CYS A 650 11.59 0.69 -24.12
C CYS A 650 10.43 1.13 -25.04
N PHE A 651 10.06 2.39 -24.97
CA PHE A 651 9.00 2.97 -25.78
C PHE A 651 9.56 3.81 -26.93
N LYS A 652 8.97 3.66 -28.11
CA LYS A 652 8.98 4.74 -29.12
C LYS A 652 7.83 5.68 -28.80
N TYR A 653 8.05 6.98 -28.90
CA TYR A 653 7.02 7.98 -28.64
C TYR A 653 7.06 9.12 -29.64
N SER A 654 5.91 9.76 -29.86
CA SER A 654 5.79 11.03 -30.59
C SER A 654 4.88 11.97 -29.83
N VAL A 655 5.06 13.27 -30.04
CA VAL A 655 4.20 14.28 -29.43
C VAL A 655 2.84 14.25 -30.10
N ASN A 656 1.78 14.22 -29.30
CA ASN A 656 0.42 14.33 -29.78
C ASN A 656 -0.06 15.78 -29.67
N GLU A 657 -0.21 16.46 -30.81
CA GLU A 657 -0.62 17.87 -30.88
C GLU A 657 -2.14 18.08 -30.90
N ILE A 658 -2.93 17.00 -30.84
CA ILE A 658 -4.39 17.04 -31.01
C ILE A 658 -5.10 16.86 -29.67
N GLY A 659 -4.54 16.04 -28.77
CA GLY A 659 -5.20 15.55 -27.57
C GLY A 659 -6.20 14.44 -27.91
N THR A 660 -7.28 14.35 -27.15
CA THR A 660 -8.34 13.37 -27.42
C THR A 660 -9.17 13.75 -28.64
N VAL A 661 -9.45 12.79 -29.52
CA VAL A 661 -10.17 13.02 -30.79
C VAL A 661 -11.10 11.85 -31.13
N ALA A 662 -12.28 12.18 -31.65
CA ALA A 662 -13.25 11.20 -32.16
C ALA A 662 -13.30 11.17 -33.69
N GLU A 663 -13.46 9.97 -34.25
CA GLU A 663 -13.70 9.72 -35.67
C GLU A 663 -14.87 8.75 -35.86
N LEU A 664 -15.54 8.82 -37.01
CA LEU A 664 -16.62 7.92 -37.38
C LEU A 664 -16.11 6.88 -38.40
N CYS A 665 -16.04 5.62 -38.00
CA CYS A 665 -15.61 4.52 -38.85
C CYS A 665 -16.82 3.77 -39.42
N ARG A 666 -16.80 3.50 -40.73
CA ARG A 666 -17.91 2.83 -41.46
C ARG A 666 -17.59 1.42 -41.95
N ASP A 667 -16.33 1.00 -41.89
CA ASP A 667 -15.91 -0.34 -42.29
C ASP A 667 -15.94 -1.31 -41.08
N PRO A 668 -16.30 -2.59 -41.30
CA PRO A 668 -16.10 -3.62 -40.29
C PRO A 668 -14.61 -3.72 -39.97
N VAL A 669 -14.25 -3.59 -38.70
CA VAL A 669 -12.85 -3.53 -38.27
C VAL A 669 -12.20 -4.89 -38.49
N GLU A 670 -11.15 -4.96 -39.31
CA GLU A 670 -10.24 -6.11 -39.34
C GLU A 670 -9.60 -6.32 -37.97
N GLY A 671 -9.70 -7.53 -37.42
CA GLY A 671 -8.96 -7.95 -36.22
C GLY A 671 -9.79 -8.25 -34.97
N VAL A 672 -11.12 -8.12 -35.01
CA VAL A 672 -11.99 -8.68 -33.96
C VAL A 672 -12.69 -9.91 -34.53
N ASP A 673 -12.12 -11.08 -34.27
CA ASP A 673 -12.71 -12.37 -34.64
C ASP A 673 -13.87 -12.65 -33.65
N GLU A 674 -15.09 -12.26 -34.02
CA GLU A 674 -16.29 -12.33 -33.16
C GLU A 674 -16.65 -13.78 -32.73
N ASP A 675 -16.07 -14.80 -33.37
CA ASP A 675 -16.38 -16.22 -33.18
C ASP A 675 -15.22 -17.08 -32.64
N LYS A 676 -14.05 -16.50 -32.31
CA LYS A 676 -13.00 -17.28 -31.64
C LYS A 676 -13.23 -17.32 -30.14
N PRO A 677 -13.55 -18.48 -29.52
CA PRO A 677 -13.47 -18.61 -28.09
C PRO A 677 -12.04 -18.25 -27.65
N ILE A 678 -11.95 -17.16 -26.89
CA ILE A 678 -10.72 -16.70 -26.27
C ILE A 678 -10.24 -17.85 -25.38
N PRO A 679 -9.01 -18.34 -25.55
CA PRO A 679 -8.53 -19.45 -24.74
C PRO A 679 -8.52 -18.98 -23.28
N ALA A 680 -9.37 -19.60 -22.46
CA ALA A 680 -9.19 -19.56 -21.02
C ALA A 680 -7.72 -19.93 -20.76
N CYS A 681 -7.01 -19.07 -20.01
CA CYS A 681 -5.60 -19.26 -19.70
C CYS A 681 -5.46 -20.54 -18.88
N THR A 682 -5.38 -21.67 -19.57
CA THR A 682 -5.22 -22.99 -18.99
C THR A 682 -3.74 -23.06 -18.65
N PRO A 683 -3.36 -23.43 -17.41
CA PRO A 683 -1.95 -23.53 -17.06
C PRO A 683 -1.25 -24.40 -18.08
N SER A 684 -0.13 -23.91 -18.62
CA SER A 684 0.66 -24.70 -19.57
C SER A 684 0.99 -26.04 -18.90
N SER A 685 0.82 -27.16 -19.61
CA SER A 685 1.07 -28.50 -19.05
C SER A 685 2.46 -28.65 -18.42
N SER A 686 3.42 -27.80 -18.83
CA SER A 686 4.76 -27.70 -18.25
C SER A 686 4.78 -27.28 -16.78
N THR A 687 3.94 -26.31 -16.35
CA THR A 687 3.97 -25.76 -14.99
C THR A 687 3.51 -26.79 -13.95
N LEU A 688 2.52 -27.62 -14.29
CA LEU A 688 2.05 -28.71 -13.43
C LEU A 688 3.11 -29.81 -13.27
N GLN A 689 3.80 -30.16 -14.37
CA GLN A 689 4.89 -31.15 -14.33
C GLN A 689 6.06 -30.68 -13.47
N ASP A 690 6.38 -29.38 -13.49
CA ASP A 690 7.42 -28.77 -12.67
C ASP A 690 7.08 -28.81 -11.18
N LEU A 691 5.82 -28.50 -10.80
CA LEU A 691 5.37 -28.55 -9.41
C LEU A 691 5.45 -29.97 -8.84
N ASP A 692 5.00 -30.98 -9.58
CA ASP A 692 5.04 -32.38 -9.13
C ASP A 692 6.46 -32.92 -9.00
N LYS A 693 7.35 -32.52 -9.91
CA LYS A 693 8.79 -32.83 -9.79
C LYS A 693 9.34 -32.21 -8.51
N LEU A 694 9.02 -30.96 -8.24
CA LEU A 694 9.50 -30.25 -7.07
C LEU A 694 9.00 -30.85 -5.75
N LEU A 695 7.71 -31.20 -5.66
CA LEU A 695 7.15 -31.86 -4.48
C LEU A 695 7.88 -33.17 -4.16
N ARG A 696 8.25 -33.96 -5.19
CA ARG A 696 9.04 -35.19 -5.01
C ARG A 696 10.47 -34.89 -4.53
N GLU A 697 11.13 -33.90 -5.12
CA GLU A 697 12.50 -33.51 -4.77
C GLU A 697 12.62 -32.96 -3.34
N GLN A 698 11.59 -32.27 -2.84
CA GLN A 698 11.56 -31.71 -1.49
C GLN A 698 11.02 -32.68 -0.42
N GLY A 699 10.72 -33.93 -0.78
CA GLY A 699 10.23 -34.93 0.18
C GLY A 699 8.85 -34.61 0.76
N PHE A 700 7.94 -34.04 -0.05
CA PHE A 700 6.60 -33.67 0.36
C PHE A 700 5.82 -34.87 0.95
N ASP A 701 5.29 -34.70 2.17
CA ASP A 701 4.51 -35.73 2.86
C ASP A 701 3.02 -35.62 2.50
N VAL A 702 2.63 -36.41 1.50
CA VAL A 702 1.24 -36.49 1.04
C VAL A 702 0.28 -36.90 2.17
N LYS A 703 0.70 -37.78 3.10
CA LYS A 703 -0.19 -38.23 4.18
C LYS A 703 -0.48 -37.10 5.17
N VAL A 704 0.52 -36.29 5.47
CA VAL A 704 0.33 -35.10 6.32
C VAL A 704 -0.58 -34.10 5.61
N GLN A 705 -0.40 -33.86 4.31
CA GLN A 705 -1.28 -32.96 3.55
C GLN A 705 -2.75 -33.45 3.55
N GLU A 706 -2.99 -34.74 3.30
CA GLU A 706 -4.33 -35.31 3.32
C GLU A 706 -4.99 -35.16 4.70
N GLN A 707 -4.22 -35.37 5.78
CA GLN A 707 -4.72 -35.18 7.14
C GLN A 707 -5.09 -33.72 7.40
N ILE A 708 -4.20 -32.79 7.05
CA ILE A 708 -4.46 -31.35 7.18
C ILE A 708 -5.71 -30.93 6.39
N ARG A 709 -5.89 -31.46 5.18
CA ARG A 709 -7.09 -31.21 4.38
C ARG A 709 -8.35 -31.74 5.04
N ALA A 710 -8.31 -32.96 5.56
CA ALA A 710 -9.45 -33.56 6.26
C ALA A 710 -9.81 -32.75 7.52
N ASP A 711 -8.81 -32.28 8.26
CA ASP A 711 -9.00 -31.44 9.46
C ASP A 711 -9.58 -30.07 9.09
N LEU A 712 -9.16 -29.47 7.97
CA LEU A 712 -9.68 -28.18 7.50
C LEU A 712 -11.16 -28.28 7.10
N LEU A 713 -11.50 -29.30 6.30
CA LEU A 713 -12.86 -29.56 5.81
C LEU A 713 -13.81 -29.96 6.94
N SER A 714 -13.36 -30.78 7.88
CA SER A 714 -14.16 -31.16 9.06
C SER A 714 -14.30 -30.02 10.08
N GLY A 715 -13.49 -28.97 9.98
CA GLY A 715 -13.43 -27.89 10.97
C GLY A 715 -12.70 -28.24 12.26
N GLY A 716 -11.86 -29.29 12.24
CA GLY A 716 -10.88 -29.56 13.28
C GLY A 716 -9.79 -28.47 13.35
N ILE A 717 -9.45 -27.89 12.19
CA ILE A 717 -8.63 -26.68 12.06
C ILE A 717 -9.36 -25.65 11.18
N GLY A 718 -9.00 -24.37 11.33
CA GLY A 718 -9.63 -23.25 10.63
C GLY A 718 -9.38 -21.95 11.38
N LEU A 719 -9.74 -20.81 10.80
CA LEU A 719 -9.44 -19.51 11.41
C LEU A 719 -10.10 -19.34 12.78
N ALA A 720 -11.37 -19.74 12.90
CA ALA A 720 -12.08 -19.73 14.18
C ALA A 720 -11.46 -20.67 15.23
N LYS A 721 -10.84 -21.77 14.78
CA LYS A 721 -10.19 -22.77 15.65
C LYS A 721 -8.76 -22.40 16.06
N ASN A 722 -8.18 -21.37 15.45
CA ASN A 722 -6.92 -20.80 15.93
C ASN A 722 -7.07 -20.17 17.32
N ARG A 723 -8.27 -19.64 17.61
CA ARG A 723 -8.62 -18.90 18.81
C ARG A 723 -8.57 -19.79 20.06
N LEU A 724 -8.01 -19.27 21.15
CA LEU A 724 -8.18 -19.85 22.48
C LEU A 724 -9.66 -19.92 22.84
N SER A 725 -10.03 -20.90 23.67
CA SER A 725 -11.40 -21.02 24.16
C SER A 725 -11.84 -19.74 24.86
N SER A 726 -13.11 -19.35 24.68
CA SER A 726 -13.74 -18.26 25.44
C SER A 726 -13.70 -18.47 26.95
N ASP A 727 -13.52 -19.71 27.40
CA ASP A 727 -13.37 -20.05 28.83
C ASP A 727 -11.96 -19.75 29.36
N SER A 728 -11.02 -19.36 28.50
CA SER A 728 -9.65 -19.04 28.91
C SER A 728 -9.61 -17.69 29.61
N GLU A 729 -9.08 -17.64 30.82
CA GLU A 729 -8.85 -16.38 31.53
C GLU A 729 -7.57 -15.74 31.02
N LEU A 730 -7.71 -14.54 30.44
CA LEU A 730 -6.60 -13.73 29.93
C LEU A 730 -6.40 -12.50 30.81
N SER A 731 -5.18 -12.31 31.31
CA SER A 731 -4.77 -11.12 32.06
C SER A 731 -3.36 -10.70 31.68
N ASP A 732 -3.01 -9.46 31.95
CA ASP A 732 -1.64 -8.97 31.76
C ASP A 732 -0.67 -9.66 32.73
N VAL A 733 0.62 -9.61 32.42
CA VAL A 733 1.65 -10.17 33.29
C VAL A 733 1.92 -9.29 34.51
N PHE A 734 2.36 -9.92 35.61
CA PHE A 734 2.81 -9.21 36.80
C PHE A 734 4.29 -8.82 36.67
N PRO A 735 4.76 -7.82 37.44
CA PRO A 735 6.18 -7.47 37.49
C PRO A 735 7.12 -8.66 37.77
N ASP A 736 6.67 -9.64 38.56
CA ASP A 736 7.46 -10.85 38.89
C ASP A 736 7.53 -11.88 37.75
N ASP A 737 6.68 -11.77 36.72
CA ASP A 737 6.71 -12.66 35.55
C ASP A 737 7.77 -12.23 34.53
N ILE A 738 8.31 -11.01 34.67
CA ILE A 738 9.23 -10.39 33.71
C ILE A 738 10.56 -10.02 34.37
N ILE A 739 11.60 -9.93 33.56
CA ILE A 739 12.92 -9.43 33.97
C ILE A 739 13.23 -8.23 33.09
N ALA A 740 13.17 -7.03 33.65
CA ALA A 740 13.53 -5.81 32.94
C ALA A 740 15.03 -5.77 32.67
N ILE A 741 15.44 -5.62 31.41
CA ILE A 741 16.84 -5.43 31.04
C ILE A 741 17.07 -3.93 30.86
N ASP A 742 17.49 -3.27 31.91
CA ASP A 742 17.93 -1.87 31.91
C ASP A 742 19.43 -1.76 32.22
N GLU A 743 19.95 -0.53 32.30
CA GLU A 743 21.37 -0.31 32.60
C GLU A 743 21.78 -0.84 34.00
N ASP A 744 20.83 -0.97 34.93
CA ASP A 744 21.03 -1.29 36.35
C ASP A 744 20.77 -2.78 36.69
N CYS A 745 20.13 -3.56 35.81
CA CYS A 745 19.72 -4.95 36.05
C CYS A 745 20.88 -5.97 36.04
N GLY A 746 22.05 -5.58 35.50
CA GLY A 746 23.23 -6.43 35.48
C GLY A 746 24.20 -6.07 36.61
N SER A 747 24.38 -6.98 37.57
CA SER A 747 25.56 -6.89 38.44
C SER A 747 26.82 -6.95 37.56
N LYS A 748 27.95 -6.38 38.02
CA LYS A 748 29.23 -6.55 37.31
C LYS A 748 29.55 -8.03 37.04
N ASP A 749 29.09 -8.91 37.93
CA ASP A 749 29.26 -10.36 37.84
C ASP A 749 28.41 -10.97 36.71
N THR A 750 27.17 -10.48 36.51
CA THR A 750 26.28 -10.90 35.41
C THR A 750 26.91 -10.61 34.05
N HIS A 751 27.38 -9.38 33.86
CA HIS A 751 28.05 -8.98 32.62
C HIS A 751 29.35 -9.76 32.40
N ALA A 752 30.14 -9.98 33.45
CA ALA A 752 31.37 -10.78 33.37
C ALA A 752 31.08 -12.23 32.95
N CYS A 753 30.03 -12.86 33.50
CA CYS A 753 29.63 -14.21 33.13
C CYS A 753 29.23 -14.33 31.65
N GLY A 754 28.45 -13.36 31.14
CA GLY A 754 28.11 -13.32 29.72
C GLY A 754 29.33 -13.08 28.82
N LEU A 755 30.24 -12.19 29.21
CA LEU A 755 31.47 -11.94 28.47
C LEU A 755 32.39 -13.17 28.44
N GLU A 756 32.48 -13.92 29.53
CA GLU A 756 33.20 -15.20 29.58
C GLU A 756 32.59 -16.25 28.62
N ALA A 757 31.27 -16.34 28.56
CA ALA A 757 30.57 -17.21 27.62
C ALA A 757 30.84 -16.82 26.15
N LEU A 758 30.87 -15.52 25.85
CA LEU A 758 31.20 -15.02 24.51
C LEU A 758 32.66 -15.31 24.14
N THR A 759 33.60 -14.95 25.01
CA THR A 759 35.05 -15.15 24.79
C THR A 759 35.45 -16.62 24.73
N SER A 760 34.74 -17.51 25.43
CA SER A 760 34.95 -18.96 25.34
C SER A 760 34.40 -19.58 24.04
N GLY A 761 33.58 -18.84 23.29
CA GLY A 761 32.96 -19.31 22.04
C GLY A 761 31.77 -20.26 22.27
N SER A 762 31.08 -20.14 23.40
CA SER A 762 29.95 -21.01 23.75
C SER A 762 28.60 -20.59 23.15
N VAL A 763 28.58 -19.56 22.30
CA VAL A 763 27.37 -18.90 21.78
C VAL A 763 27.34 -18.94 20.26
N GLY A 764 26.16 -19.10 19.67
CA GLY A 764 25.90 -18.91 18.25
C GLY A 764 24.60 -18.17 17.98
N VAL A 765 24.45 -17.63 16.76
CA VAL A 765 23.28 -16.87 16.31
C VAL A 765 22.51 -17.68 15.28
N VAL A 766 21.18 -17.64 15.34
CA VAL A 766 20.28 -18.23 14.35
C VAL A 766 19.32 -17.16 13.85
N THR A 767 19.42 -16.79 12.58
CA THR A 767 18.52 -15.83 11.94
C THR A 767 17.48 -16.56 11.09
N LEU A 768 16.21 -16.31 11.39
CA LEU A 768 15.07 -16.90 10.69
C LEU A 768 14.81 -16.23 9.33
N ALA A 769 15.25 -16.87 8.24
CA ALA A 769 15.19 -16.32 6.88
C ALA A 769 14.48 -17.25 5.86
N ALA A 770 13.70 -18.23 6.34
CA ALA A 770 12.94 -19.14 5.48
C ALA A 770 11.70 -18.48 4.84
N GLY A 771 11.20 -17.39 5.44
CA GLY A 771 9.98 -16.70 5.01
C GLY A 771 10.14 -15.85 3.75
N VAL A 772 9.08 -15.80 2.94
CA VAL A 772 8.96 -14.87 1.81
C VAL A 772 8.35 -13.55 2.27
N GLY A 773 8.83 -12.43 1.73
CA GLY A 773 8.43 -11.08 2.12
C GLY A 773 7.07 -10.67 1.54
N SER A 774 6.01 -11.42 1.80
CA SER A 774 4.69 -11.19 1.16
C SER A 774 4.13 -9.80 1.48
N ARG A 775 4.19 -9.32 2.73
CA ARG A 775 3.78 -7.94 3.06
C ARG A 775 4.68 -6.88 2.43
N TRP A 776 5.99 -7.10 2.51
CA TRP A 776 7.02 -6.24 1.92
C TRP A 776 6.92 -6.07 0.41
N THR A 777 6.31 -7.03 -0.28
CA THR A 777 6.16 -7.02 -1.74
C THR A 777 4.74 -7.21 -2.21
N GLN A 778 3.78 -7.03 -1.31
CA GLN A 778 2.34 -7.20 -1.54
C GLN A 778 1.96 -8.53 -2.20
N GLY A 779 2.73 -9.61 -1.95
CA GLY A 779 2.49 -10.96 -2.47
C GLY A 779 3.42 -11.39 -3.62
N ALA A 780 4.42 -10.59 -4.01
CA ALA A 780 5.31 -10.92 -5.12
C ALA A 780 6.31 -12.06 -4.83
N GLY A 781 6.41 -12.53 -3.58
CA GLY A 781 7.16 -13.75 -3.24
C GLY A 781 8.68 -13.61 -3.25
N VAL A 782 9.22 -12.40 -3.09
CA VAL A 782 10.68 -12.19 -3.01
C VAL A 782 11.27 -12.69 -1.69
N VAL A 783 12.58 -12.89 -1.68
CA VAL A 783 13.35 -13.27 -0.49
C VAL A 783 13.51 -12.07 0.43
N LYS A 784 12.76 -12.06 1.54
CA LYS A 784 12.74 -10.93 2.49
C LYS A 784 14.14 -10.58 3.00
N ALA A 785 14.95 -11.60 3.32
CA ALA A 785 16.30 -11.41 3.86
C ALA A 785 17.22 -10.58 2.95
N LEU A 786 17.03 -10.66 1.63
CA LEU A 786 17.85 -9.99 0.64
C LEU A 786 17.22 -8.67 0.16
N HIS A 787 16.03 -8.31 0.64
CA HIS A 787 15.34 -7.09 0.22
C HIS A 787 16.14 -5.84 0.65
N PRO A 788 16.55 -4.97 -0.28
CA PRO A 788 17.30 -3.74 0.00
C PRO A 788 16.34 -2.68 0.55
N PHE A 789 16.06 -2.76 1.86
CA PHE A 789 14.94 -2.05 2.47
C PHE A 789 15.20 -0.58 2.77
N CYS A 790 16.44 -0.18 3.02
CA CYS A 790 16.80 1.21 3.22
C CYS A 790 18.28 1.49 2.90
N CYS A 791 18.59 2.78 2.72
CA CYS A 791 19.95 3.25 2.54
C CYS A 791 20.55 3.64 3.90
N ILE A 792 21.60 2.93 4.32
CA ILE A 792 22.34 3.19 5.57
C ILE A 792 23.81 3.39 5.22
N SER A 793 24.40 4.47 5.74
CA SER A 793 25.80 4.84 5.45
C SER A 793 26.10 4.90 3.95
N GLY A 794 25.17 5.48 3.17
CA GLY A 794 25.32 5.72 1.74
C GLY A 794 25.16 4.50 0.82
N LYS A 795 24.76 3.34 1.34
CA LYS A 795 24.48 2.13 0.54
C LYS A 795 23.13 1.52 0.93
N HIS A 796 22.42 0.98 -0.06
CA HIS A 796 21.26 0.12 0.20
C HIS A 796 21.72 -1.14 0.90
N ARG A 797 21.10 -1.44 2.04
CA ARG A 797 21.40 -2.62 2.85
C ARG A 797 20.20 -3.55 2.87
N SER A 798 20.46 -4.85 2.75
CA SER A 798 19.48 -5.89 2.99
C SER A 798 19.33 -6.17 4.49
N PHE A 799 18.24 -6.84 4.88
CA PHE A 799 18.10 -7.31 6.27
C PHE A 799 19.25 -8.23 6.66
N LEU A 800 19.71 -9.08 5.75
CA LEU A 800 20.83 -9.97 6.00
C LEU A 800 22.14 -9.20 6.25
N ASP A 801 22.41 -8.15 5.46
CA ASP A 801 23.61 -7.31 5.65
C ASP A 801 23.70 -6.73 7.05
N VAL A 802 22.57 -6.28 7.59
CA VAL A 802 22.47 -5.72 8.93
C VAL A 802 22.91 -6.75 9.98
N HIS A 803 22.39 -7.97 9.92
CA HIS A 803 22.72 -9.00 10.91
C HIS A 803 24.17 -9.47 10.81
N LEU A 804 24.72 -9.55 9.59
CA LEU A 804 26.14 -9.86 9.39
C LEU A 804 27.03 -8.74 9.95
N ALA A 805 26.68 -7.47 9.72
CA ALA A 805 27.44 -6.32 10.21
C ALA A 805 27.45 -6.21 11.74
N LYS A 806 26.33 -6.53 12.40
CA LYS A 806 26.25 -6.60 13.88
C LYS A 806 27.10 -7.74 14.43
N ASN A 807 27.01 -8.93 13.83
CA ASN A 807 27.81 -10.08 14.27
C ASN A 807 29.31 -9.81 14.09
N ARG A 808 29.72 -9.21 12.97
CA ARG A 808 31.11 -8.76 12.74
C ARG A 808 31.59 -7.84 13.86
N ARG A 809 30.80 -6.84 14.23
CA ARG A 809 31.12 -5.89 15.31
C ARG A 809 31.36 -6.63 16.64
N VAL A 810 30.40 -7.42 17.09
CA VAL A 810 30.48 -8.13 18.38
C VAL A 810 31.63 -9.14 18.38
N SER A 811 31.82 -9.87 17.27
CA SER A 811 32.93 -10.81 17.10
C SER A 811 34.29 -10.13 17.27
N ALA A 812 34.46 -8.94 16.69
CA ALA A 812 35.69 -8.15 16.79
C ALA A 812 35.90 -7.58 18.20
N GLU A 813 34.84 -7.09 18.86
CA GLU A 813 34.90 -6.53 20.21
C GLU A 813 35.28 -7.58 21.26
N VAL A 814 34.77 -8.81 21.11
CA VAL A 814 35.06 -9.93 22.02
C VAL A 814 36.36 -10.65 21.66
N GLY A 815 36.83 -10.52 20.41
CA GLY A 815 37.97 -11.29 19.89
C GLY A 815 37.66 -12.77 19.66
N MET A 816 36.39 -13.12 19.49
CA MET A 816 35.91 -14.48 19.23
C MET A 816 34.85 -14.44 18.12
N PRO A 817 35.11 -15.00 16.93
CA PRO A 817 34.12 -14.99 15.84
C PRO A 817 32.86 -15.74 16.28
N ILE A 818 31.65 -15.20 16.17
CA ILE A 818 30.42 -15.88 16.63
C ILE A 818 29.77 -16.64 15.46
N PRO A 819 29.47 -17.96 15.57
CA PRO A 819 28.87 -18.72 14.48
C PRO A 819 27.49 -18.17 14.14
N HIS A 820 27.24 -17.97 12.85
CA HIS A 820 25.96 -17.42 12.38
C HIS A 820 25.27 -18.42 11.47
N VAL A 821 24.09 -18.89 11.89
CA VAL A 821 23.23 -19.71 11.05
C VAL A 821 22.14 -18.86 10.41
N ILE A 822 21.95 -19.05 9.12
CA ILE A 822 20.81 -18.50 8.37
C ILE A 822 19.94 -19.67 7.96
N THR A 823 18.71 -19.71 8.45
CA THR A 823 17.74 -20.75 8.08
C THR A 823 17.06 -20.37 6.77
N THR A 824 16.92 -21.33 5.86
CA THR A 824 16.32 -21.10 4.53
C THR A 824 15.14 -22.04 4.32
N SER A 825 14.25 -21.70 3.39
CA SER A 825 13.29 -22.64 2.82
C SER A 825 13.72 -23.01 1.41
N TRP A 826 13.05 -23.97 0.78
CA TRP A 826 13.24 -24.24 -0.64
C TRP A 826 13.18 -22.96 -1.51
N MET A 827 12.32 -22.00 -1.14
CA MET A 827 12.12 -20.76 -1.89
C MET A 827 13.26 -19.75 -1.71
N THR A 828 13.95 -19.76 -0.56
CA THR A 828 14.95 -18.75 -0.22
C THR A 828 16.39 -19.26 -0.31
N ASP A 829 16.59 -20.58 -0.30
CA ASP A 829 17.90 -21.25 -0.22
C ASP A 829 18.85 -20.85 -1.35
N ALA A 830 18.43 -21.01 -2.61
CA ALA A 830 19.30 -20.76 -3.76
C ALA A 830 19.74 -19.28 -3.85
N ALA A 831 18.81 -18.35 -3.62
CA ALA A 831 19.10 -16.92 -3.67
C ALA A 831 20.01 -16.49 -2.53
N ILE A 832 19.78 -16.98 -1.30
CA ILE A 832 20.64 -16.66 -0.14
C ILE A 832 22.04 -17.28 -0.32
N SER A 833 22.15 -18.52 -0.80
CA SER A 833 23.45 -19.15 -1.09
C SER A 833 24.23 -18.36 -2.14
N GLY A 834 23.60 -18.05 -3.28
CA GLY A 834 24.23 -17.26 -4.33
C GLY A 834 24.62 -15.85 -3.87
N TYR A 835 23.81 -15.23 -3.01
CA TYR A 835 24.17 -13.95 -2.40
C TYR A 835 25.43 -14.06 -1.53
N LEU A 836 25.49 -15.06 -0.63
CA LEU A 836 26.65 -15.27 0.24
C LEU A 836 27.92 -15.65 -0.53
N GLU A 837 27.80 -16.39 -1.64
CA GLU A 837 28.91 -16.77 -2.52
C GLU A 837 29.44 -15.58 -3.36
N SER A 838 28.55 -14.69 -3.80
CA SER A 838 28.93 -13.52 -4.61
C SER A 838 29.51 -12.36 -3.80
N ARG A 839 29.36 -12.39 -2.48
CA ARG A 839 29.93 -11.40 -1.57
C ARG A 839 31.45 -11.51 -1.54
N ASN A 840 32.10 -10.41 -1.93
CA ASN A 840 33.56 -10.28 -1.95
C ASN A 840 34.07 -9.35 -0.82
N ASP A 841 33.28 -9.17 0.24
CA ASP A 841 33.58 -8.24 1.34
C ASP A 841 34.59 -8.77 2.37
N GLY A 842 35.43 -9.73 1.95
CA GLY A 842 36.52 -10.26 2.75
C GLY A 842 36.03 -10.78 4.09
N TYR A 843 35.26 -11.89 4.07
CA TYR A 843 34.82 -12.58 5.29
C TYR A 843 35.94 -12.61 6.34
N ASP A 844 35.79 -11.77 7.37
CA ASP A 844 36.44 -11.95 8.66
C ASP A 844 36.13 -13.39 9.13
N ASP A 845 36.94 -13.95 10.04
CA ASP A 845 36.90 -15.35 10.52
C ASP A 845 35.54 -15.85 11.10
N THR A 846 34.43 -15.10 10.95
CA THR A 846 33.06 -15.44 11.37
C THR A 846 32.48 -16.60 10.55
N PRO A 847 32.23 -17.77 11.17
CA PRO A 847 31.75 -18.94 10.45
C PRO A 847 30.24 -18.84 10.19
N ILE A 848 29.87 -18.81 8.90
CA ILE A 848 28.48 -18.80 8.43
C ILE A 848 28.00 -20.19 8.03
N TYR A 849 26.79 -20.53 8.45
CA TYR A 849 26.13 -21.79 8.16
C TYR A 849 24.76 -21.54 7.51
N LEU A 850 24.42 -22.34 6.51
CA LEU A 850 23.08 -22.38 5.93
C LEU A 850 22.34 -23.61 6.44
N SER A 851 21.15 -23.42 6.99
CA SER A 851 20.27 -24.50 7.43
C SER A 851 19.07 -24.63 6.49
N LYS A 852 19.23 -25.49 5.48
CA LYS A 852 18.21 -25.73 4.46
C LYS A 852 16.96 -26.38 5.03
N GLY A 853 15.80 -25.76 4.79
CA GLY A 853 14.50 -26.29 5.18
C GLY A 853 14.19 -27.63 4.53
N GLN A 854 13.79 -28.61 5.35
CA GLN A 854 13.45 -29.97 4.93
C GLN A 854 11.94 -30.23 4.99
N THR A 855 11.12 -29.20 5.09
CA THR A 855 9.67 -29.31 5.22
C THR A 855 8.98 -28.25 4.39
N ILE A 856 8.01 -28.67 3.57
CA ILE A 856 7.26 -27.81 2.66
C ILE A 856 5.77 -28.11 2.74
N GLY A 857 4.95 -27.05 2.66
CA GLY A 857 3.50 -27.14 2.61
C GLY A 857 2.99 -26.82 1.20
N LEU A 858 1.89 -27.46 0.82
CA LEU A 858 1.12 -27.13 -0.38
C LEU A 858 -0.11 -26.33 0.06
N ARG A 859 -0.26 -25.14 -0.52
CA ARG A 859 -1.37 -24.24 -0.19
C ARG A 859 -2.69 -24.80 -0.72
N MET A 860 -3.80 -24.41 -0.10
CA MET A 860 -5.14 -24.91 -0.41
C MET A 860 -6.12 -23.77 -0.69
N ILE A 861 -7.14 -24.03 -1.51
CA ILE A 861 -8.29 -23.15 -1.66
C ILE A 861 -8.96 -22.99 -0.29
N PRO A 862 -9.21 -21.76 0.20
CA PRO A 862 -9.84 -21.55 1.50
C PRO A 862 -11.29 -22.04 1.52
N THR A 863 -11.81 -22.27 2.72
CA THR A 863 -13.24 -22.56 2.89
C THR A 863 -14.06 -21.26 2.92
N GLU A 864 -15.32 -21.31 2.48
CA GLU A 864 -16.27 -20.19 2.62
C GLU A 864 -16.39 -19.77 4.09
N ARG A 865 -16.42 -20.75 5.00
CA ARG A 865 -16.45 -20.53 6.46
C ARG A 865 -15.29 -19.64 6.90
N ASP A 866 -14.07 -19.98 6.49
CA ASP A 866 -12.87 -19.25 6.89
C ASP A 866 -12.81 -17.87 6.22
N LEU A 867 -13.22 -17.72 4.96
CA LEU A 867 -13.30 -16.40 4.30
C LEU A 867 -14.31 -15.46 5.00
N LYS A 868 -15.50 -15.97 5.34
CA LYS A 868 -16.50 -15.19 6.10
C LYS A 868 -16.02 -14.83 7.49
N PHE A 869 -15.35 -15.76 8.17
CA PHE A 869 -14.78 -15.49 9.49
C PHE A 869 -13.70 -14.41 9.40
N LEU A 870 -12.79 -14.50 8.43
CA LEU A 870 -11.75 -13.49 8.21
C LEU A 870 -12.37 -12.10 8.02
N TRP A 871 -13.40 -12.00 7.19
CA TRP A 871 -14.08 -10.73 6.95
C TRP A 871 -14.78 -10.18 8.19
N ASN A 872 -15.52 -11.02 8.93
CA ASN A 872 -16.24 -10.55 10.11
C ASN A 872 -15.32 -10.12 11.26
N GLU A 873 -14.15 -10.75 11.37
CA GLU A 873 -13.17 -10.50 12.44
C GLU A 873 -12.17 -9.40 12.12
N GLN A 874 -11.93 -9.12 10.82
CA GLN A 874 -11.06 -8.03 10.44
C GLN A 874 -11.70 -6.69 10.79
N SER A 875 -10.94 -5.89 11.56
CA SER A 875 -11.29 -4.48 11.75
C SER A 875 -11.09 -3.77 10.43
N HIS A 876 -12.21 -3.50 9.77
CA HIS A 876 -12.22 -2.75 8.53
C HIS A 876 -12.24 -1.26 8.85
N GLN A 877 -11.38 -0.50 8.18
CA GLN A 877 -11.62 0.94 8.09
C GLN A 877 -13.01 1.12 7.49
N ARG A 878 -13.83 1.96 8.13
CA ARG A 878 -15.09 2.39 7.55
C ARG A 878 -14.72 3.26 6.35
N LEU A 879 -14.92 2.70 5.17
CA LEU A 879 -14.73 3.44 3.93
C LEU A 879 -15.98 4.29 3.68
N ASP A 880 -15.95 5.15 2.68
CA ASP A 880 -17.19 5.72 2.19
C ASP A 880 -18.09 4.61 1.62
N GLU A 881 -19.38 4.87 1.56
CA GLU A 881 -20.40 3.91 1.15
C GLU A 881 -20.06 3.22 -0.17
N GLN A 882 -19.47 3.94 -1.13
CA GLN A 882 -19.19 3.39 -2.44
C GLN A 882 -17.99 2.45 -2.44
N ALA A 883 -16.88 2.88 -1.83
CA ALA A 883 -15.71 2.03 -1.65
C ALA A 883 -16.04 0.79 -0.79
N GLU A 884 -16.95 0.92 0.18
CA GLU A 884 -17.44 -0.20 0.99
C GLU A 884 -18.22 -1.22 0.14
N LYS A 885 -19.13 -0.77 -0.74
CA LYS A 885 -19.82 -1.64 -1.72
C LYS A 885 -18.84 -2.36 -2.65
N VAL A 886 -17.82 -1.66 -3.17
CA VAL A 886 -16.78 -2.30 -4.01
C VAL A 886 -16.06 -3.40 -3.23
N ARG A 887 -15.70 -3.12 -1.97
CA ARG A 887 -15.04 -4.10 -1.09
C ARG A 887 -15.91 -5.33 -0.89
N GLU A 888 -17.20 -5.16 -0.60
CA GLU A 888 -18.17 -6.25 -0.39
C GLU A 888 -18.40 -7.08 -1.67
N SER A 889 -18.45 -6.43 -2.83
CA SER A 889 -18.54 -7.08 -4.13
C SER A 889 -17.32 -7.96 -4.41
N VAL A 890 -16.11 -7.42 -4.24
CA VAL A 890 -14.86 -8.19 -4.37
C VAL A 890 -14.85 -9.38 -3.42
N HIS A 891 -15.27 -9.18 -2.17
CA HIS A 891 -15.36 -10.28 -1.22
C HIS A 891 -16.31 -11.39 -1.70
N SER A 892 -17.48 -11.02 -2.18
CA SER A 892 -18.49 -11.95 -2.69
C SER A 892 -17.96 -12.74 -3.90
N ALA A 893 -17.25 -12.08 -4.82
CA ALA A 893 -16.59 -12.71 -5.95
C ALA A 893 -15.54 -13.73 -5.49
N LEU A 894 -14.73 -13.41 -4.47
CA LEU A 894 -13.71 -14.31 -3.92
C LEU A 894 -14.32 -15.54 -3.21
N ILE A 895 -15.46 -15.38 -2.51
CA ILE A 895 -16.19 -16.53 -1.94
C ILE A 895 -16.68 -17.46 -3.06
N ASN A 896 -17.30 -16.89 -4.10
CA ASN A 896 -17.80 -17.68 -5.21
C ASN A 896 -16.68 -18.40 -5.95
N TRP A 897 -15.53 -17.74 -6.15
CA TRP A 897 -14.33 -18.37 -6.68
C TRP A 897 -13.89 -19.58 -5.85
N ALA A 898 -13.81 -19.45 -4.52
CA ALA A 898 -13.41 -20.55 -3.64
C ALA A 898 -14.37 -21.76 -3.74
N LYS A 899 -15.69 -21.51 -3.83
CA LYS A 899 -16.71 -22.55 -4.03
C LYS A 899 -16.54 -23.26 -5.37
N THR A 900 -16.37 -22.50 -6.45
CA THR A 900 -16.27 -23.06 -7.80
C THR A 900 -14.97 -23.85 -8.00
N CYS A 901 -13.86 -23.39 -7.41
CA CYS A 901 -12.59 -24.12 -7.45
C CYS A 901 -12.56 -25.36 -6.54
N GLY A 902 -13.44 -25.42 -5.54
CA GLY A 902 -13.53 -26.51 -4.56
C GLY A 902 -12.77 -26.18 -3.27
N GLU A 903 -13.51 -25.94 -2.20
CA GLU A 903 -12.99 -25.61 -0.87
C GLU A 903 -12.02 -26.70 -0.36
N GLY A 904 -10.88 -26.29 0.20
CA GLY A 904 -9.85 -27.20 0.74
C GLY A 904 -9.04 -27.97 -0.30
N SER A 905 -9.34 -27.86 -1.60
CA SER A 905 -8.53 -28.49 -2.65
C SER A 905 -7.14 -27.85 -2.76
N ASP A 906 -6.17 -28.57 -3.31
CA ASP A 906 -4.81 -28.04 -3.49
C ASP A 906 -4.78 -26.90 -4.52
N TYR A 907 -4.12 -25.80 -4.17
CA TYR A 907 -3.92 -24.67 -5.07
C TYR A 907 -2.76 -24.94 -6.04
N ARG A 908 -3.08 -25.35 -7.26
CA ARG A 908 -2.11 -25.78 -8.28
C ARG A 908 -2.07 -24.91 -9.54
N ASP A 909 -3.02 -23.99 -9.68
CA ASP A 909 -3.18 -23.13 -10.85
C ASP A 909 -2.35 -21.82 -10.73
N ASN A 910 -1.04 -21.97 -10.52
CA ASN A 910 -0.07 -20.87 -10.46
C ASN A 910 1.37 -21.39 -10.63
N SER A 911 2.37 -20.49 -10.60
CA SER A 911 3.78 -20.87 -10.51
C SER A 911 4.07 -21.63 -9.21
N PRO A 912 5.04 -22.58 -9.19
CA PRO A 912 5.34 -23.37 -7.99
C PRO A 912 5.63 -22.53 -6.73
N SER A 913 6.30 -21.39 -6.89
CA SER A 913 6.59 -20.45 -5.80
C SER A 913 5.33 -19.83 -5.16
N GLN A 914 4.22 -19.75 -5.91
CA GLN A 914 2.94 -19.24 -5.43
C GLN A 914 2.01 -20.37 -4.93
N CYS A 915 2.32 -21.63 -5.23
CA CYS A 915 1.59 -22.81 -4.75
C CYS A 915 2.12 -23.34 -3.40
N LEU A 916 3.40 -23.12 -3.10
CA LEU A 916 4.08 -23.71 -1.96
C LEU A 916 4.30 -22.70 -0.83
N SER A 917 4.42 -23.17 0.40
CA SER A 917 4.74 -22.35 1.57
C SER A 917 5.66 -23.05 2.56
N PRO A 918 6.51 -22.32 3.29
CA PRO A 918 7.09 -22.84 4.53
C PRO A 918 5.99 -23.08 5.56
N VAL A 919 6.14 -24.12 6.40
CA VAL A 919 5.12 -24.59 7.36
C VAL A 919 5.20 -23.92 8.74
N GLY A 920 5.65 -22.66 8.76
CA GLY A 920 5.83 -21.86 9.97
C GLY A 920 7.23 -21.95 10.60
N HIS A 921 7.61 -20.89 11.29
CA HIS A 921 8.96 -20.67 11.82
C HIS A 921 9.36 -21.64 12.93
N TRP A 922 8.43 -22.39 13.53
CA TRP A 922 8.80 -23.46 14.47
C TRP A 922 9.72 -24.50 13.83
N TYR A 923 9.51 -24.83 12.54
CA TYR A 923 10.30 -25.85 11.84
C TYR A 923 11.74 -25.40 11.50
N GLU A 924 12.05 -24.11 11.59
CA GLU A 924 13.40 -23.61 11.27
C GLU A 924 14.46 -24.10 12.26
N PHE A 925 14.14 -24.26 13.55
CA PHE A 925 15.05 -24.89 14.51
C PHE A 925 15.19 -26.41 14.31
N PRO A 926 14.11 -27.22 14.23
CA PRO A 926 14.19 -28.63 13.86
C PRO A 926 14.97 -28.90 12.56
N ASN A 927 14.89 -27.99 11.58
CA ASN A 927 15.68 -28.09 10.35
C ASN A 927 17.20 -28.01 10.61
N LEU A 928 17.66 -27.37 11.68
CA LEU A 928 19.08 -27.42 12.09
C LEU A 928 19.51 -28.85 12.44
N LEU A 929 18.60 -29.64 13.03
CA LEU A 929 18.83 -31.03 13.38
C LEU A 929 18.76 -31.92 12.12
N LEU A 930 17.72 -31.75 11.31
CA LEU A 930 17.47 -32.56 10.11
C LEU A 930 18.53 -32.34 9.02
N SER A 931 18.97 -31.10 8.80
CA SER A 931 20.02 -30.78 7.83
C SER A 931 21.43 -31.16 8.30
N GLY A 932 21.60 -31.53 9.57
CA GLY A 932 22.91 -31.74 10.19
C GLY A 932 23.69 -30.45 10.47
N THR A 933 23.08 -29.27 10.29
CA THR A 933 23.72 -27.97 10.53
C THR A 933 24.15 -27.81 11.99
N LEU A 934 23.27 -28.14 12.95
CA LEU A 934 23.63 -28.08 14.37
C LEU A 934 24.77 -29.07 14.69
N ALA A 935 24.76 -30.26 14.09
CA ALA A 935 25.83 -31.23 14.28
C ALA A 935 27.17 -30.69 13.77
N LYS A 936 27.17 -30.01 12.61
CA LYS A 936 28.37 -29.34 12.07
C LYS A 936 28.86 -28.24 13.02
N MET A 937 27.97 -27.36 13.49
CA MET A 937 28.34 -26.30 14.44
C MET A 937 28.94 -26.85 15.74
N ILE A 938 28.39 -27.92 16.30
CA ILE A 938 28.92 -28.54 17.53
C ILE A 938 30.26 -29.22 17.28
N ARG A 939 30.49 -29.81 16.10
CA ARG A 939 31.81 -30.36 15.73
C ARG A 939 32.86 -29.25 15.59
N ASP A 940 32.49 -28.16 14.95
CA ASP A 940 33.37 -27.00 14.78
C ASP A 940 33.61 -26.29 16.13
N ARG A 941 32.61 -26.32 17.03
CA ARG A 941 32.65 -25.72 18.38
C ARG A 941 32.06 -26.63 19.46
N PRO A 942 32.86 -27.56 20.02
CA PRO A 942 32.38 -28.48 21.05
C PRO A 942 31.84 -27.80 22.31
N GLN A 943 32.33 -26.59 22.62
CA GLN A 943 31.90 -25.77 23.74
C GLN A 943 30.61 -24.97 23.50
N LEU A 944 30.02 -25.04 22.30
CA LEU A 944 28.74 -24.40 21.98
C LEU A 944 27.64 -24.91 22.93
N LYS A 945 26.96 -24.00 23.60
CA LYS A 945 25.92 -24.27 24.61
C LYS A 945 24.65 -23.45 24.40
N THR A 946 24.80 -22.23 23.91
CA THR A 946 23.71 -21.27 23.81
C THR A 946 23.50 -20.82 22.36
N LEU A 947 22.25 -20.69 21.95
CA LEU A 947 21.89 -20.05 20.68
C LEU A 947 21.01 -18.82 20.95
N MET A 948 21.27 -17.72 20.25
CA MET A 948 20.35 -16.60 20.13
C MET A 948 19.61 -16.72 18.80
N LEU A 949 18.34 -17.10 18.83
CA LEU A 949 17.46 -17.20 17.69
C LEU A 949 16.67 -15.90 17.54
N HIS A 950 16.57 -15.34 16.34
CA HIS A 950 15.78 -14.13 16.11
C HIS A 950 15.21 -14.07 14.68
N ASN A 951 14.17 -13.27 14.51
CA ASN A 951 13.61 -12.96 13.21
C ASN A 951 14.56 -12.11 12.35
N ILE A 952 14.51 -12.32 11.03
CA ILE A 952 15.27 -11.51 10.06
C ILE A 952 14.87 -10.02 10.08
N ASP A 953 13.64 -9.69 10.46
CA ASP A 953 13.14 -8.31 10.52
C ASP A 953 13.22 -7.65 11.90
N THR A 954 13.68 -8.35 12.94
CA THR A 954 14.06 -7.75 14.23
C THR A 954 15.46 -7.14 14.11
N ILE A 955 15.57 -6.04 13.38
CA ILE A 955 16.85 -5.50 12.92
C ILE A 955 17.72 -4.90 14.02
N GLY A 956 17.18 -4.55 15.19
CA GLY A 956 17.96 -3.99 16.31
C GLY A 956 18.68 -5.02 17.19
N VAL A 957 18.39 -6.32 17.03
CA VAL A 957 18.92 -7.35 17.93
C VAL A 957 20.37 -7.72 17.63
N ASP A 958 21.23 -7.74 18.62
CA ASP A 958 22.58 -8.32 18.54
C ASP A 958 22.88 -9.17 19.78
N VAL A 959 24.02 -9.85 19.76
CA VAL A 959 24.47 -10.64 20.90
C VAL A 959 25.04 -9.69 21.96
N ASP A 960 24.38 -9.62 23.11
CA ASP A 960 24.76 -8.75 24.23
C ASP A 960 25.21 -9.58 25.44
N ALA A 961 26.33 -9.18 26.05
CA ALA A 961 26.92 -9.88 27.19
C ALA A 961 26.04 -9.79 28.46
N LYS A 962 25.36 -8.67 28.71
CA LYS A 962 24.50 -8.53 29.89
C LYS A 962 23.30 -9.46 29.78
N ILE A 963 22.64 -9.49 28.63
CA ILE A 963 21.46 -10.34 28.39
C ILE A 963 21.84 -11.82 28.43
N LEU A 964 22.95 -12.20 27.81
CA LEU A 964 23.46 -13.55 27.88
C LEU A 964 23.79 -13.96 29.31
N GLY A 965 24.48 -13.11 30.06
CA GLY A 965 24.77 -13.35 31.48
C GLY A 965 23.49 -13.59 32.27
N LYS A 966 22.45 -12.79 32.02
CA LYS A 966 21.16 -12.93 32.67
C LYS A 966 20.43 -14.24 32.32
N PHE A 967 20.54 -14.68 31.06
CA PHE A 967 20.03 -15.97 30.63
C PHE A 967 20.73 -17.14 31.35
N LEU A 968 22.04 -17.05 31.53
CA LEU A 968 22.80 -18.06 32.25
C LEU A 968 22.41 -18.11 33.74
N GLU A 969 22.18 -16.95 34.37
CA GLU A 969 21.69 -16.85 35.75
C GLU A 969 20.27 -17.41 35.93
N SER A 970 19.37 -17.15 34.97
CA SER A 970 17.98 -17.60 35.07
C SER A 970 17.84 -19.13 34.99
N ASN A 971 18.86 -19.82 34.47
CA ASN A 971 18.91 -21.27 34.28
C ASN A 971 17.72 -21.81 33.44
N SER A 972 17.13 -20.96 32.59
CA SER A 972 15.96 -21.30 31.78
C SER A 972 16.33 -22.21 30.61
N THR A 973 15.34 -22.91 30.04
CA THR A 973 15.53 -23.62 28.77
C THR A 973 15.47 -22.63 27.61
N LEU A 974 14.48 -21.73 27.68
CA LEU A 974 14.25 -20.66 26.72
C LEU A 974 14.10 -19.33 27.46
N ALA A 975 14.62 -18.24 26.91
CA ALA A 975 14.25 -16.90 27.35
C ALA A 975 13.86 -16.03 26.16
N TYR A 976 12.70 -15.39 26.24
CA TYR A 976 12.13 -14.58 25.16
C TYR A 976 12.31 -13.10 25.46
N GLU A 977 12.79 -12.33 24.49
CA GLU A 977 12.80 -10.87 24.60
C GLU A 977 11.44 -10.29 24.17
N VAL A 978 10.91 -9.36 24.95
CA VAL A 978 9.67 -8.64 24.69
C VAL A 978 9.91 -7.13 24.79
N VAL A 979 9.11 -6.34 24.09
CA VAL A 979 9.20 -4.87 24.12
C VAL A 979 7.88 -4.26 24.57
N PRO A 980 7.88 -3.04 25.14
CA PRO A 980 6.65 -2.30 25.38
C PRO A 980 5.81 -2.18 24.10
N ARG A 981 4.53 -2.53 24.19
CA ARG A 981 3.60 -2.57 23.05
C ARG A 981 3.15 -1.15 22.65
N ARG A 982 3.18 -0.86 21.35
CA ARG A 982 2.52 0.28 20.70
C ARG A 982 1.36 -0.18 19.82
N ILE A 983 0.47 0.74 19.43
CA ILE A 983 -0.74 0.44 18.64
C ILE A 983 -0.46 -0.26 17.30
N ASP A 984 0.68 0.06 16.67
CA ASP A 984 1.08 -0.52 15.38
C ASP A 984 1.74 -1.91 15.51
N ASP A 985 2.04 -2.35 16.74
CA ASP A 985 2.64 -3.65 17.00
C ASP A 985 1.55 -4.73 16.91
N THR A 986 1.35 -5.23 15.69
CA THR A 986 0.38 -6.29 15.39
C THR A 986 1.00 -7.68 15.50
N GLY A 987 0.43 -8.52 16.36
CA GLY A 987 0.87 -9.90 16.57
C GLY A 987 0.89 -10.32 18.03
N GLY A 988 1.52 -11.45 18.29
CA GLY A 988 1.52 -12.05 19.61
C GLY A 988 2.17 -11.20 20.70
N GLY A 989 1.63 -11.33 21.91
CA GLY A 989 2.11 -10.64 23.10
C GLY A 989 2.38 -11.61 24.25
N LEU A 990 2.98 -11.08 25.30
CA LEU A 990 3.13 -11.79 26.56
C LEU A 990 1.89 -11.51 27.43
N CYS A 991 1.22 -12.57 27.87
CA CYS A 991 0.09 -12.48 28.78
C CYS A 991 0.01 -13.72 29.68
N ARG A 992 -0.90 -13.69 30.65
CA ARG A 992 -1.25 -14.87 31.43
C ARG A 992 -2.46 -15.56 30.82
N VAL A 993 -2.35 -16.86 30.57
CA VAL A 993 -3.48 -17.71 30.19
C VAL A 993 -3.76 -18.68 31.32
N ASN A 994 -4.95 -18.60 31.92
CA ASN A 994 -5.34 -19.39 33.09
C ASN A 994 -4.28 -19.29 34.21
N GLY A 995 -3.81 -18.07 34.44
CA GLY A 995 -2.83 -17.77 35.48
C GLY A 995 -1.41 -18.28 35.21
N LYS A 996 -1.00 -18.58 33.97
CA LYS A 996 0.40 -18.87 33.62
C LYS A 996 0.92 -17.91 32.55
N PRO A 997 2.10 -17.28 32.75
CA PRO A 997 2.69 -16.41 31.74
C PRO A 997 3.12 -17.24 30.52
N ARG A 998 2.72 -16.80 29.33
CA ARG A 998 3.13 -17.40 28.06
C ARG A 998 2.98 -16.39 26.93
N LEU A 999 3.68 -16.66 25.83
CA LEU A 999 3.43 -15.93 24.59
C LEU A 999 2.15 -16.47 23.95
N VAL A 1000 1.30 -15.55 23.51
CA VAL A 1000 0.07 -15.88 22.78
C VAL A 1000 0.11 -15.13 21.47
N GLU A 1001 0.02 -15.87 20.37
CA GLU A 1001 -0.01 -15.32 19.02
C GLU A 1001 -1.30 -14.52 18.79
N GLY A 1002 -1.24 -13.41 18.05
CA GLY A 1002 -2.42 -12.55 17.86
C GLY A 1002 -3.59 -13.26 17.16
N LEU A 1003 -3.29 -14.25 16.31
CA LEU A 1003 -4.29 -15.13 15.68
C LEU A 1003 -4.92 -16.16 16.64
N ALA A 1004 -4.35 -16.32 17.83
CA ALA A 1004 -4.86 -17.18 18.90
C ALA A 1004 -5.65 -16.41 19.96
N LEU A 1005 -5.55 -15.08 20.01
CA LEU A 1005 -6.34 -14.27 20.94
C LEU A 1005 -7.84 -14.36 20.61
N PRO A 1006 -8.75 -14.49 21.60
CA PRO A 1006 -10.19 -14.62 21.38
C PRO A 1006 -10.82 -13.46 20.60
N SER A 1007 -10.38 -12.23 20.84
CA SER A 1007 -10.82 -11.04 20.10
C SER A 1007 -9.63 -10.16 19.70
N ALA A 1008 -9.79 -9.39 18.62
CA ALA A 1008 -8.78 -8.41 18.20
C ALA A 1008 -8.53 -7.32 19.26
N SER A 1009 -9.52 -7.00 20.09
CA SER A 1009 -9.36 -6.00 21.16
C SER A 1009 -8.45 -6.47 22.30
N ASP A 1010 -8.25 -7.79 22.45
CA ASP A 1010 -7.38 -8.35 23.48
C ASP A 1010 -5.91 -7.98 23.24
N ASP A 1011 -5.51 -7.72 22.00
CA ASP A 1011 -4.17 -7.22 21.67
C ASP A 1011 -3.83 -5.92 22.40
N LEU A 1012 -4.82 -5.11 22.76
CA LEU A 1012 -4.62 -3.82 23.44
C LEU A 1012 -4.58 -3.96 24.97
N LYS A 1013 -4.86 -5.15 25.51
CA LYS A 1013 -4.90 -5.39 26.96
C LYS A 1013 -3.53 -5.65 27.56
N PHE A 1014 -2.55 -6.05 26.75
CA PHE A 1014 -1.26 -6.56 27.24
C PHE A 1014 -0.14 -5.57 27.02
N SER A 1015 0.72 -5.40 28.02
CA SER A 1015 1.76 -4.38 28.02
C SER A 1015 2.93 -4.69 27.08
N TYR A 1016 3.11 -5.96 26.69
CA TYR A 1016 4.32 -6.41 26.01
C TYR A 1016 4.06 -7.12 24.68
N TYR A 1017 4.86 -6.76 23.69
CA TYR A 1017 4.89 -7.34 22.36
C TYR A 1017 6.08 -8.30 22.19
N ASN A 1018 5.87 -9.43 21.51
CA ASN A 1018 6.89 -10.44 21.28
C ASN A 1018 7.87 -10.02 20.16
N SER A 1019 9.13 -9.78 20.50
CA SER A 1019 10.20 -9.48 19.52
C SER A 1019 10.63 -10.70 18.71
N LEU A 1020 10.21 -11.90 19.12
CA LEU A 1020 10.65 -13.21 18.63
C LEU A 1020 12.18 -13.43 18.69
N THR A 1021 12.89 -12.69 19.54
CA THR A 1021 14.25 -13.04 19.95
C THR A 1021 14.18 -14.05 21.09
N THR A 1022 14.87 -15.17 20.96
CA THR A 1022 14.88 -16.27 21.92
C THR A 1022 16.30 -16.73 22.21
N TRP A 1023 16.68 -16.74 23.48
CA TRP A 1023 17.89 -17.40 23.98
C TRP A 1023 17.60 -18.86 24.32
N ILE A 1024 18.44 -19.77 23.85
CA ILE A 1024 18.20 -21.22 23.88
C ILE A 1024 19.39 -21.92 24.52
N ASP A 1025 19.12 -22.75 25.53
CA ASP A 1025 20.06 -23.76 26.03
C ASP A 1025 19.91 -25.03 25.18
N ILE A 1026 20.96 -25.36 24.43
CA ILE A 1026 20.92 -26.44 23.44
C ILE A 1026 20.59 -27.78 24.10
N ASP A 1027 21.27 -28.12 25.19
CA ASP A 1027 21.14 -29.45 25.80
C ASP A 1027 19.80 -29.60 26.51
N LYS A 1028 19.35 -28.55 27.23
CA LYS A 1028 18.03 -28.55 27.86
C LYS A 1028 16.91 -28.68 26.83
N LEU A 1029 17.04 -28.02 25.67
CA LEU A 1029 16.03 -28.12 24.61
C LEU A 1029 16.05 -29.50 23.94
N LEU A 1030 17.22 -30.04 23.60
CA LEU A 1030 17.35 -31.40 23.03
C LEU A 1030 16.70 -32.46 23.93
N MET A 1031 16.88 -32.37 25.25
CA MET A 1031 16.23 -33.26 26.20
C MET A 1031 14.69 -33.22 26.10
N LYS A 1032 14.09 -32.07 25.76
CA LYS A 1032 12.63 -31.95 25.57
C LYS A 1032 12.14 -32.60 24.28
N PHE A 1033 12.99 -32.71 23.27
CA PHE A 1033 12.74 -33.53 22.08
C PHE A 1033 12.99 -35.03 22.34
N GLY A 1034 13.54 -35.40 23.51
CA GLY A 1034 13.98 -36.78 23.78
C GLY A 1034 15.28 -37.15 23.07
N LEU A 1035 16.13 -36.15 22.80
CA LEU A 1035 17.42 -36.29 22.12
C LEU A 1035 18.56 -35.86 23.05
N SER A 1036 19.74 -36.42 22.81
CA SER A 1036 21.01 -36.00 23.41
C SER A 1036 21.92 -35.35 22.37
N ARG A 1037 22.95 -34.65 22.83
CA ARG A 1037 24.00 -34.09 21.96
C ARG A 1037 24.66 -35.16 21.07
N ASN A 1038 24.86 -36.36 21.58
CA ASN A 1038 25.42 -37.48 20.82
C ASN A 1038 24.48 -37.96 19.70
N ASP A 1039 23.15 -37.97 19.94
CA ASP A 1039 22.19 -38.34 18.89
C ASP A 1039 22.25 -37.38 17.70
N VAL A 1040 22.49 -36.09 17.96
CA VAL A 1040 22.70 -35.06 16.93
C VAL A 1040 24.02 -35.27 16.18
N LEU A 1041 25.13 -35.50 16.92
CA LEU A 1041 26.46 -35.70 16.33
C LEU A 1041 26.55 -36.95 15.44
N GLU A 1042 25.88 -38.02 15.83
CA GLU A 1042 25.78 -39.29 15.08
C GLU A 1042 24.70 -39.26 13.98
N SER A 1043 23.92 -38.17 13.89
CA SER A 1043 22.84 -38.00 12.91
C SER A 1043 21.87 -39.18 12.89
N LYS A 1044 21.43 -39.62 14.08
CA LYS A 1044 20.59 -40.82 14.23
C LYS A 1044 19.25 -40.70 13.50
N GLU A 1045 18.78 -41.82 12.96
CA GLU A 1045 17.44 -41.96 12.35
C GLU A 1045 16.27 -41.69 13.32
N SER A 1046 16.54 -41.52 14.62
CA SER A 1046 15.55 -41.14 15.62
C SER A 1046 15.14 -39.66 15.53
N ILE A 1047 15.96 -38.78 14.95
CA ILE A 1047 15.71 -37.32 14.90
C ILE A 1047 14.37 -36.98 14.22
N PRO A 1048 14.06 -37.47 13.00
CA PRO A 1048 12.76 -37.18 12.37
C PRO A 1048 11.56 -37.66 13.19
N ARG A 1049 11.68 -38.81 13.87
CA ARG A 1049 10.61 -39.35 14.73
C ARG A 1049 10.39 -38.48 15.95
N ALA A 1050 11.47 -38.01 16.59
CA ALA A 1050 11.42 -37.11 17.74
C ALA A 1050 10.75 -35.77 17.37
N ILE A 1051 11.11 -35.19 16.22
CA ILE A 1051 10.52 -33.94 15.73
C ILE A 1051 9.03 -34.10 15.44
N ASN A 1052 8.63 -35.18 14.73
CA ASN A 1052 7.22 -35.45 14.42
C ASN A 1052 6.39 -35.70 15.70
N ALA A 1053 6.94 -36.43 16.68
CA ALA A 1053 6.27 -36.65 17.96
C ALA A 1053 6.08 -35.33 18.73
N PHE A 1054 7.10 -34.45 18.71
CA PHE A 1054 7.03 -33.16 19.37
C PHE A 1054 6.05 -32.19 18.69
N SER A 1055 6.03 -32.14 17.35
CA SER A 1055 5.21 -31.19 16.59
C SER A 1055 3.70 -31.35 16.83
N ARG A 1056 3.25 -32.55 17.21
CA ARG A 1056 1.86 -32.85 17.60
C ARG A 1056 1.42 -32.20 18.90
N ARG A 1057 2.37 -31.78 19.75
CA ARG A 1057 2.10 -31.06 21.00
C ARG A 1057 1.82 -29.57 20.80
N LEU A 1058 2.07 -29.06 19.59
CA LEU A 1058 1.88 -27.67 19.22
C LEU A 1058 0.59 -27.52 18.41
N PRO A 1059 -0.09 -26.37 18.52
CA PRO A 1059 -1.24 -26.08 17.67
C PRO A 1059 -0.82 -26.05 16.19
N THR A 1060 -1.80 -26.27 15.30
CA THR A 1060 -1.65 -26.07 13.86
C THR A 1060 -2.57 -24.93 13.49
N TYR A 1061 -2.00 -23.81 13.05
CA TYR A 1061 -2.77 -22.65 12.67
C TYR A 1061 -3.08 -22.65 11.20
N VAL A 1062 -4.30 -22.24 10.84
CA VAL A 1062 -4.65 -21.91 9.46
C VAL A 1062 -4.47 -20.40 9.28
N THR A 1063 -3.85 -19.97 8.20
CA THR A 1063 -3.76 -18.56 7.82
C THR A 1063 -4.20 -18.38 6.38
N ILE A 1064 -4.85 -17.25 6.09
CA ILE A 1064 -5.15 -16.84 4.73
C ILE A 1064 -4.06 -15.86 4.29
N LYS A 1065 -3.45 -16.15 3.13
CA LYS A 1065 -2.43 -15.30 2.51
C LYS A 1065 -2.84 -14.96 1.10
N ASP A 1066 -2.58 -13.72 0.75
CA ASP A 1066 -2.73 -13.22 -0.60
C ASP A 1066 -1.57 -13.71 -1.48
N VAL A 1067 -1.91 -14.41 -2.57
CA VAL A 1067 -0.96 -14.81 -3.61
C VAL A 1067 -1.24 -14.06 -4.89
N LYS A 1068 -0.18 -13.70 -5.62
CA LYS A 1068 -0.32 -13.04 -6.92
C LYS A 1068 -0.37 -14.08 -8.04
N LYS A 1069 -1.37 -13.98 -8.91
CA LYS A 1069 -1.44 -14.68 -10.19
C LYS A 1069 -1.17 -13.68 -11.31
N ARG A 1070 -0.10 -13.92 -12.07
CA ARG A 1070 0.31 -13.04 -13.17
C ARG A 1070 -0.13 -13.59 -14.51
N TRP A 1071 -0.63 -12.70 -15.36
CA TRP A 1071 -1.05 -13.04 -16.72
C TRP A 1071 -0.87 -11.84 -17.65
N GLY A 1072 -1.08 -12.07 -18.95
CA GLY A 1072 -0.93 -11.04 -19.99
C GLY A 1072 0.46 -10.37 -19.97
N ARG A 1073 0.48 -9.03 -19.99
CA ARG A 1073 1.69 -8.18 -19.98
C ARG A 1073 1.85 -7.44 -18.65
N GLY A 1074 1.77 -8.18 -17.54
CA GLY A 1074 1.97 -7.64 -16.19
C GLY A 1074 0.68 -7.37 -15.42
N GLN A 1075 -0.45 -7.94 -15.85
CA GLN A 1075 -1.65 -8.03 -15.03
C GLN A 1075 -1.37 -8.94 -13.82
N GLU A 1076 -1.88 -8.54 -12.65
CA GLU A 1076 -1.76 -9.30 -11.41
C GLU A 1076 -3.14 -9.37 -10.74
N ASP A 1077 -3.59 -10.59 -10.46
CA ASP A 1077 -4.73 -10.87 -9.60
C ASP A 1077 -4.26 -11.33 -8.24
N VAL A 1078 -5.01 -11.01 -7.20
CA VAL A 1078 -4.71 -11.40 -5.83
C VAL A 1078 -5.78 -12.37 -5.35
N TYR A 1079 -5.37 -13.58 -4.97
CA TYR A 1079 -6.25 -14.60 -4.44
C TYR A 1079 -5.96 -14.89 -2.97
N PRO A 1080 -6.98 -14.97 -2.11
CA PRO A 1080 -6.81 -15.43 -0.74
C PRO A 1080 -6.65 -16.96 -0.73
N ILE A 1081 -5.51 -17.45 -0.27
CA ILE A 1081 -5.20 -18.88 -0.22
C ILE A 1081 -4.96 -19.32 1.23
N ALA A 1082 -5.49 -20.48 1.61
CA ALA A 1082 -5.24 -21.08 2.91
C ALA A 1082 -3.87 -21.78 2.95
N GLN A 1083 -3.16 -21.59 4.05
CA GLN A 1083 -1.95 -22.33 4.39
C GLN A 1083 -1.94 -22.67 5.88
N TYR A 1084 -1.11 -23.62 6.29
CA TYR A 1084 -0.98 -24.02 7.69
C TYR A 1084 0.43 -23.77 8.24
N GLU A 1085 0.50 -23.38 9.51
CA GLU A 1085 1.75 -22.99 10.16
C GLU A 1085 1.83 -23.50 11.61
N LYS A 1086 3.06 -23.77 12.08
CA LYS A 1086 3.40 -23.93 13.50
C LYS A 1086 4.34 -22.82 13.93
N LEU A 1087 4.07 -22.21 15.08
CA LEU A 1087 4.73 -20.99 15.53
C LEU A 1087 5.65 -21.26 16.73
N TRP A 1088 6.83 -20.65 16.71
CA TRP A 1088 7.87 -20.80 17.75
C TRP A 1088 7.44 -20.25 19.12
N GLY A 1089 6.55 -19.25 19.18
CA GLY A 1089 6.03 -18.69 20.43
C GLY A 1089 5.29 -19.72 21.29
N ASP A 1090 4.66 -20.71 20.66
CA ASP A 1090 3.91 -21.77 21.36
C ASP A 1090 4.79 -22.72 22.17
N MET A 1091 6.11 -22.67 22.01
CA MET A 1091 7.02 -23.40 22.89
C MET A 1091 6.82 -23.00 24.37
N THR A 1092 6.37 -21.77 24.63
CA THR A 1092 6.01 -21.30 25.98
C THR A 1092 4.76 -21.97 26.56
N ALA A 1093 3.93 -22.57 25.71
CA ALA A 1093 2.73 -23.31 26.10
C ALA A 1093 3.04 -24.76 26.49
N VAL A 1094 4.18 -25.28 26.02
CA VAL A 1094 4.50 -26.70 26.11
C VAL A 1094 4.89 -27.04 27.53
N GLU A 1095 4.13 -27.95 28.14
CA GLU A 1095 4.39 -28.39 29.51
C GLU A 1095 5.83 -28.92 29.68
N GLY A 1096 6.48 -28.44 30.74
CA GLY A 1096 7.82 -28.84 31.14
C GLY A 1096 8.95 -28.01 30.50
N ILE A 1097 8.67 -27.01 29.67
CA ILE A 1097 9.69 -26.07 29.17
C ILE A 1097 9.78 -24.87 30.11
N ASN A 1098 10.93 -24.69 30.75
CA ASN A 1098 11.16 -23.53 31.61
C ASN A 1098 11.48 -22.29 30.75
N CYS A 1099 10.63 -21.26 30.85
CA CYS A 1099 10.73 -20.03 30.07
C CYS A 1099 10.92 -18.81 30.97
N SER A 1100 11.74 -17.85 30.52
CA SER A 1100 11.84 -16.51 31.10
C SER A 1100 11.51 -15.44 30.07
N TYR A 1101 11.12 -14.25 30.53
CA TYR A 1101 10.71 -13.13 29.68
C TYR A 1101 11.52 -11.89 30.00
N PHE A 1102 12.29 -11.40 29.04
CA PHE A 1102 13.19 -10.27 29.19
C PHE A 1102 12.59 -9.04 28.52
N VAL A 1103 12.31 -7.98 29.29
CA VAL A 1103 11.85 -6.71 28.70
C VAL A 1103 13.06 -5.95 28.21
N VAL A 1104 13.13 -5.67 26.91
CA VAL A 1104 14.23 -4.94 26.27
C VAL A 1104 13.73 -3.63 25.67
N THR A 1105 14.68 -2.77 25.28
CA THR A 1105 14.35 -1.50 24.62
C THR A 1105 13.67 -1.73 23.27
N ARG A 1106 12.90 -0.73 22.83
CA ARG A 1106 12.15 -0.83 21.57
C ARG A 1106 13.10 -0.94 20.38
N GLU A 1107 14.16 -0.15 20.35
CA GLU A 1107 15.13 -0.11 19.26
C GLU A 1107 15.77 -1.47 19.03
N ARG A 1108 15.96 -2.28 20.09
CA ARG A 1108 16.48 -3.65 20.02
C ARG A 1108 15.45 -4.64 19.47
N GLY A 1109 14.22 -4.62 20.00
CA GLY A 1109 13.20 -5.66 19.75
C GLY A 1109 12.14 -5.32 18.69
N GLN A 1110 12.15 -4.11 18.13
CA GLN A 1110 11.19 -3.69 17.11
C GLN A 1110 11.39 -4.48 15.80
N GLN A 1111 10.26 -4.91 15.22
CA GLN A 1111 10.22 -5.63 13.94
C GLN A 1111 9.73 -4.71 12.82
N LEU A 1112 10.38 -4.78 11.66
CA LEU A 1112 9.91 -4.11 10.44
C LEU A 1112 9.14 -5.10 9.53
N LYS A 1113 7.82 -5.13 9.70
CA LYS A 1113 6.91 -6.04 8.98
C LYS A 1113 6.35 -5.44 7.68
N ASP A 1114 6.30 -4.12 7.57
CA ASP A 1114 5.71 -3.41 6.43
C ASP A 1114 6.56 -2.19 6.03
N PRO A 1115 6.74 -1.90 4.72
CA PRO A 1115 7.43 -0.70 4.25
C PRO A 1115 6.89 0.62 4.83
N ALA A 1116 5.60 0.70 5.16
CA ALA A 1116 4.98 1.88 5.77
C ALA A 1116 5.59 2.22 7.14
N GLN A 1117 6.23 1.26 7.82
CA GLN A 1117 6.87 1.47 9.11
C GLN A 1117 8.24 2.16 9.01
N LEU A 1118 8.84 2.24 7.82
CA LEU A 1118 10.21 2.72 7.64
C LEU A 1118 10.38 4.20 7.96
N ASP A 1119 9.40 5.03 7.64
CA ASP A 1119 9.48 6.47 7.93
C ASP A 1119 9.47 6.71 9.44
N GLY A 1120 8.51 6.13 10.16
CA GLY A 1120 8.44 6.18 11.62
C GLY A 1120 9.71 5.64 12.30
N TRP A 1121 10.20 4.48 11.87
CA TRP A 1121 11.45 3.86 12.35
C TRP A 1121 12.70 4.71 12.07
N SER A 1122 12.72 5.45 10.96
CA SER A 1122 13.84 6.37 10.68
C SER A 1122 13.81 7.59 11.60
N ARG A 1123 12.62 8.06 11.98
CA ARG A 1123 12.43 9.31 12.72
C ARG A 1123 12.54 9.15 14.23
N ASP A 1124 12.12 8.00 14.75
CA ASP A 1124 12.19 7.72 16.20
C ASP A 1124 13.62 7.42 16.68
N GLY A 1125 14.62 7.49 15.79
CA GLY A 1125 16.03 7.27 16.11
C GLY A 1125 16.48 5.83 15.95
N SER A 1126 15.57 4.88 15.68
CA SER A 1126 15.91 3.47 15.55
C SER A 1126 16.86 3.18 14.38
N ALA A 1127 16.77 3.94 13.29
CA ALA A 1127 17.75 3.85 12.19
C ALA A 1127 19.16 4.32 12.58
N ALA A 1128 19.25 5.36 13.40
CA ALA A 1128 20.54 5.86 13.91
C ALA A 1128 21.15 4.89 14.93
N TYR A 1129 20.32 4.33 15.82
CA TYR A 1129 20.70 3.25 16.72
C TYR A 1129 21.21 2.03 15.95
N LEU A 1130 20.49 1.61 14.90
CA LEU A 1130 20.95 0.49 14.07
C LEU A 1130 22.35 0.74 13.49
N ASN A 1131 22.57 1.95 12.99
CA ASN A 1131 23.86 2.32 12.41
C ASN A 1131 24.99 2.35 13.45
N SER A 1132 24.70 2.64 14.73
CA SER A 1132 25.72 2.64 15.79
C SER A 1132 26.13 1.24 16.25
N ILE A 1133 25.28 0.22 16.05
CA ILE A 1133 25.56 -1.17 16.42
C ILE A 1133 26.06 -2.04 15.26
N CYS A 1134 26.31 -1.46 14.08
CA CYS A 1134 26.78 -2.19 12.89
C CYS A 1134 28.24 -1.86 12.53
N SER A 1135 29.01 -2.86 12.10
CA SER A 1135 30.31 -2.69 11.42
C SER A 1135 30.18 -3.09 9.95
N TRP A 1136 30.05 -2.09 9.06
CA TRP A 1136 29.53 -2.20 7.69
C TRP A 1136 30.41 -2.82 6.63
#